data_AF-A0A6J6SGS9-F1
#
_entry.id   AF-A0A6J6SGS9-F1
#
_cell.length_a   1.000
_cell.length_b   1.000
_cell.length_c   1.000
_cell.angle_alpha   90.00
_cell.angle_beta   90.00
_cell.angle_gamma   90.00
#
_symmetry.space_group_name_H-M   'P 1'
#
loop_
_entity.id
_entity.type
_entity.pdbx_description
1 polymer ?
#
loop_
_entity_poly.entity_id
_entity_poly.type
_entity_poly.pdbx_seq_one_letter_code
_entity_poly.pdbx_strand_id
1 'polypeptide(L)'
;MFSLLIVKNGLRRSVVVPLILVTAFLAVAVMGNQPPARVDAYTATNGGWSWTVQGTSKSIDSVTYYASAKRSTTMPNGITMGVAVTGEVYISPTDQTLATRGGVDANYAATGIAASTGVQIVTNDTGCTYGTFCPNRGTVTLSFSQSVTNPILSFAGIGGGGQANSGTYRTVTWSELEVTTSGVTLTDLGGENTSIVGGTRIEPTVKNPDFNCSSISTGSTSYGATAKAVCGSIRINGTFTSVTFDVDFGSVNNAQAYPGPSQLEDGWSLVVSLDDDYGLAPAVYDSTNVASHTVGALKMGSVVTADQTNTLNPTTNPDSVAFGTAITADDGTTAFTGSVSIGASGTTFTAPVSLAGLTASATLCGWIDFNRNSAFDNPSERACTTPASGATTANLVWTVPATVTTLLTYARLRLSYDAAANSPLGKVSSGEVEDYSLTFVQTVPTTTTTTTTTTTTTTTTTTTTTVAPTTTTTTVAPTTTTTSTTTTTTTTTTVAPTTTTTTTTTTTTTTVAPTTTTTTVAPTTTTTVAPTTTTTVPPTTTTVAPTTTTTTFAPTTTTTTASPTTVVTSSVNVDDYGVAPTSYDQGSVATHTTGSLKLGAEVTPDHASTFVSPTNPDAVKNGESATGDDGTKAFAAPVALGKPGSEYSIEVAVTGVTAQAYLCSWIDFDGNGLFDNPAERACATVNPGDTTAKLAWAVPTTVTTGPTYARVRLSFDSAVNSPLGKVGSGEVEDYSVTFANNSKSNSRMPTTGKSSGTPAIVALYILVIGLFVLGRRRTLR
;
A
#
# COMPACT_ATOMS: atom_id res chain seq x y z
N MET A 1 0.81 -50.56 39.86
CA MET A 1 0.33 -51.89 40.30
C MET A 1 -1.17 -51.95 39.99
N PHE A 2 -1.60 -52.96 39.21
CA PHE A 2 -2.98 -53.33 38.82
C PHE A 2 -3.79 -52.31 37.98
N SER A 3 -4.03 -52.49 36.67
CA SER A 3 -4.73 -53.54 35.87
C SER A 3 -6.26 -53.54 36.01
N LEU A 4 -6.97 -53.21 34.92
CA LEU A 4 -8.37 -53.53 34.67
C LEU A 4 -8.52 -53.87 33.17
N LEU A 5 -8.36 -55.14 32.79
CA LEU A 5 -9.37 -56.18 32.56
C LEU A 5 -10.34 -55.87 31.39
N ILE A 6 -9.99 -56.41 30.22
CA ILE A 6 -10.86 -56.53 29.03
C ILE A 6 -11.52 -57.92 29.07
N VAL A 7 -12.84 -57.98 28.99
CA VAL A 7 -13.60 -59.21 28.71
C VAL A 7 -14.06 -59.19 27.26
N LYS A 8 -13.86 -60.33 26.58
CA LYS A 8 -14.07 -60.61 25.16
C LYS A 8 -15.08 -61.76 25.04
N ASN A 9 -16.04 -61.68 24.12
CA ASN A 9 -16.80 -62.80 23.52
C ASN A 9 -17.46 -62.25 22.24
N GLY A 10 -17.07 -62.64 21.01
CA GLY A 10 -17.45 -63.86 20.27
C GLY A 10 -18.63 -63.52 19.32
N LEU A 11 -18.72 -63.83 18.02
CA LEU A 11 -18.18 -64.89 17.17
C LEU A 11 -18.41 -64.55 15.66
N ARG A 12 -17.37 -64.74 14.83
CA ARG A 12 -17.28 -65.23 13.41
C ARG A 12 -18.36 -64.90 12.34
N ARG A 13 -17.92 -64.33 11.20
CA ARG A 13 -17.67 -65.04 9.91
C ARG A 13 -17.00 -64.14 8.86
N SER A 14 -16.03 -64.71 8.15
CA SER A 14 -15.14 -64.09 7.17
C SER A 14 -15.76 -64.00 5.76
N VAL A 15 -15.47 -62.91 5.04
CA VAL A 15 -15.33 -62.87 3.58
C VAL A 15 -14.05 -62.09 3.24
N VAL A 16 -13.32 -62.58 2.25
CA VAL A 16 -11.93 -62.25 1.88
C VAL A 16 -11.91 -61.26 0.69
N VAL A 17 -11.25 -60.09 0.87
CA VAL A 17 -10.24 -59.36 0.02
C VAL A 17 -10.56 -59.12 -1.50
N PRO A 18 -10.16 -58.01 -2.18
CA PRO A 18 -9.07 -57.07 -1.89
C PRO A 18 -9.35 -55.55 -1.94
N LEU A 19 -8.46 -54.86 -1.23
CA LEU A 19 -8.14 -53.44 -1.25
C LEU A 19 -7.10 -53.17 -2.35
N ILE A 20 -7.47 -52.50 -3.45
CA ILE A 20 -6.54 -51.77 -4.35
C ILE A 20 -7.29 -50.58 -5.02
N LEU A 21 -6.70 -49.38 -4.86
CA LEU A 21 -6.80 -48.14 -5.65
C LEU A 21 -7.93 -47.10 -5.44
N VAL A 22 -7.47 -45.93 -4.97
CA VAL A 22 -7.85 -44.53 -5.25
C VAL A 22 -9.21 -44.01 -4.77
N THR A 23 -9.16 -43.12 -3.77
CA THR A 23 -9.86 -41.81 -3.79
C THR A 23 -9.36 -40.98 -2.60
N ALA A 24 -8.29 -40.22 -2.82
CA ALA A 24 -8.06 -38.99 -2.08
C ALA A 24 -8.83 -37.91 -2.83
N PHE A 25 -9.95 -37.44 -2.26
CA PHE A 25 -10.59 -36.12 -2.44
C PHE A 25 -12.01 -36.19 -1.88
N LEU A 26 -12.16 -35.87 -0.59
CA LEU A 26 -13.30 -35.11 -0.07
C LEU A 26 -12.99 -34.64 1.36
N ALA A 27 -12.21 -33.56 1.45
CA ALA A 27 -12.11 -32.76 2.66
C ALA A 27 -12.38 -31.30 2.27
N VAL A 28 -13.62 -31.01 1.91
CA VAL A 28 -14.15 -29.64 1.82
C VAL A 28 -15.54 -29.66 2.43
N ALA A 29 -15.62 -29.51 3.76
CA ALA A 29 -16.81 -29.07 4.49
C ALA A 29 -16.52 -28.95 6.01
N VAL A 30 -15.41 -28.33 6.43
CA VAL A 30 -15.27 -27.79 7.81
C VAL A 30 -14.42 -26.53 7.78
N MET A 31 -14.89 -25.49 7.08
CA MET A 31 -14.44 -24.10 7.28
C MET A 31 -15.65 -23.17 7.06
N GLY A 32 -16.68 -23.36 7.88
CA GLY A 32 -17.76 -22.39 8.05
C GLY A 32 -17.64 -21.82 9.47
N ASN A 33 -17.73 -20.49 9.59
CA ASN A 33 -17.42 -19.64 10.75
C ASN A 33 -15.93 -19.34 11.00
N GLN A 34 -15.33 -18.54 10.11
CA GLN A 34 -14.48 -17.46 10.60
C GLN A 34 -15.42 -16.27 10.94
N PRO A 35 -15.31 -15.65 12.14
CA PRO A 35 -15.95 -14.35 12.36
C PRO A 35 -15.42 -13.35 11.32
N PRO A 36 -16.20 -12.34 10.91
CA PRO A 36 -15.79 -11.40 9.88
C PRO A 36 -14.43 -10.81 10.21
N ALA A 37 -13.59 -10.69 9.18
CA ALA A 37 -12.24 -10.14 9.28
C ALA A 37 -12.28 -8.82 10.07
N ARG A 38 -11.41 -8.75 11.06
CA ARG A 38 -11.28 -7.66 12.01
C ARG A 38 -10.26 -6.67 11.45
N VAL A 39 -10.73 -5.51 11.01
CA VAL A 39 -9.95 -4.57 10.21
C VAL A 39 -10.38 -3.15 10.61
N ASP A 40 -9.43 -2.29 10.99
CA ASP A 40 -9.30 -0.85 10.60
C ASP A 40 -8.32 -0.07 11.51
N ALA A 41 -7.92 1.14 11.13
CA ALA A 41 -6.71 1.81 11.62
C ALA A 41 -7.01 2.92 12.60
N TYR A 42 -6.20 3.18 13.62
CA TYR A 42 -6.74 3.95 14.74
C TYR A 42 -5.88 5.11 15.20
N THR A 43 -6.49 6.28 15.31
CA THR A 43 -6.11 7.31 16.29
C THR A 43 -7.13 7.31 17.43
N ALA A 44 -6.70 7.16 18.69
CA ALA A 44 -7.61 7.08 19.83
C ALA A 44 -7.46 8.21 20.86
N THR A 45 -8.53 8.46 21.61
CA THR A 45 -8.48 9.28 22.83
C THR A 45 -7.56 8.64 23.86
N ASN A 46 -6.65 9.42 24.45
CA ASN A 46 -5.75 8.95 25.49
C ASN A 46 -5.47 10.03 26.53
N GLY A 47 -6.47 10.31 27.38
CA GLY A 47 -6.39 11.35 28.40
C GLY A 47 -6.62 12.75 27.82
N GLY A 48 -6.17 13.78 28.54
CA GLY A 48 -6.31 15.19 28.12
C GLY A 48 -7.73 15.75 28.27
N TRP A 49 -8.59 15.08 29.02
CA TRP A 49 -10.00 15.42 29.12
C TRP A 49 -10.24 16.64 30.00
N SER A 50 -10.84 17.67 29.43
CA SER A 50 -11.18 18.92 30.11
C SER A 50 -12.70 19.13 30.15
N TRP A 51 -13.20 19.75 31.21
CA TRP A 51 -14.61 20.15 31.28
C TRP A 51 -14.89 21.30 30.31
N THR A 52 -15.85 21.11 29.42
CA THR A 52 -16.44 22.21 28.64
C THR A 52 -17.77 22.67 29.24
N VAL A 53 -18.48 21.75 29.91
CA VAL A 53 -19.65 22.03 30.74
C VAL A 53 -19.54 21.16 31.98
N GLN A 54 -19.34 21.76 33.14
CA GLN A 54 -19.37 21.05 34.41
C GLN A 54 -20.76 21.28 35.01
N GLY A 55 -21.66 20.32 34.77
CA GLY A 55 -23.06 20.43 35.18
C GLY A 55 -23.27 20.24 36.68
N THR A 56 -24.43 19.68 37.07
CA THR A 56 -24.77 19.52 38.49
C THR A 56 -24.04 18.35 39.11
N SER A 57 -23.41 18.57 40.27
CA SER A 57 -22.71 17.51 40.99
C SER A 57 -23.66 16.60 41.78
N LYS A 58 -23.35 15.30 41.82
CA LYS A 58 -23.98 14.31 42.69
C LYS A 58 -22.89 13.49 43.36
N SER A 59 -22.98 13.31 44.68
CA SER A 59 -22.05 12.47 45.42
C SER A 59 -22.66 11.09 45.63
N ILE A 60 -21.96 10.05 45.19
CA ILE A 60 -22.32 8.63 45.36
C ILE A 60 -21.12 7.95 45.99
N ASP A 61 -21.32 7.26 47.12
CA ASP A 61 -20.26 6.60 47.90
C ASP A 61 -19.01 7.47 48.14
N SER A 62 -19.24 8.75 48.46
CA SER A 62 -18.20 9.77 48.71
C SER A 62 -17.37 10.18 47.48
N VAL A 63 -17.75 9.73 46.28
CA VAL A 63 -17.19 10.18 45.00
C VAL A 63 -18.17 11.17 44.36
N THR A 64 -17.65 12.29 43.84
CA THR A 64 -18.48 13.31 43.19
C THR A 64 -18.45 13.13 41.68
N TYR A 65 -19.63 13.02 41.08
CA TYR A 65 -19.87 12.90 39.64
C TYR A 65 -20.71 14.08 39.14
N TYR A 66 -20.78 14.29 37.82
CA TYR A 66 -21.48 15.44 37.22
C TYR A 66 -22.49 15.02 36.13
N ALA A 67 -23.76 15.40 36.30
CA ALA A 67 -24.83 15.22 35.30
C ALA A 67 -25.00 16.49 34.46
N SER A 68 -25.68 16.38 33.32
CA SER A 68 -25.84 17.49 32.35
C SER A 68 -24.49 18.13 32.01
N ALA A 69 -23.48 17.28 31.83
CA ALA A 69 -22.08 17.66 31.80
C ALA A 69 -21.43 17.22 30.50
N LYS A 70 -20.37 17.90 30.10
CA LYS A 70 -19.59 17.62 28.89
C LYS A 70 -18.10 17.77 29.16
N ARG A 71 -17.33 16.75 28.74
CA ARG A 71 -15.87 16.80 28.66
C ARG A 71 -15.41 16.63 27.24
N SER A 72 -14.23 17.17 26.92
CA SER A 72 -13.60 16.99 25.61
C SER A 72 -12.10 16.77 25.72
N THR A 73 -11.55 16.12 24.70
CA THR A 73 -10.10 15.94 24.49
C THR A 73 -9.76 16.15 23.02
N THR A 74 -8.51 16.49 22.73
CA THR A 74 -8.00 16.62 21.37
C THR A 74 -7.09 15.44 21.07
N MET A 75 -7.42 14.71 20.00
CA MET A 75 -6.66 13.56 19.51
C MET A 75 -5.39 14.01 18.78
N PRO A 76 -4.38 13.12 18.62
CA PRO A 76 -3.15 13.42 17.87
C PRO A 76 -3.35 13.92 16.44
N ASN A 77 -4.44 13.54 15.77
CA ASN A 77 -4.80 14.01 14.42
C ASN A 77 -5.52 15.37 14.41
N GLY A 78 -5.70 16.02 15.58
CA GLY A 78 -6.31 17.34 15.71
C GLY A 78 -7.84 17.32 15.88
N ILE A 79 -8.50 16.16 15.77
CA ILE A 79 -9.93 16.06 16.11
C ILE A 79 -10.14 16.37 17.59
N THR A 80 -11.04 17.30 17.89
CA THR A 80 -11.57 17.46 19.23
C THR A 80 -12.81 16.60 19.38
N MET A 81 -12.72 15.61 20.27
CA MET A 81 -13.79 14.70 20.61
C MET A 81 -14.39 15.10 21.97
N GLY A 82 -15.71 15.06 22.07
CA GLY A 82 -16.45 15.39 23.28
C GLY A 82 -17.43 14.30 23.68
N VAL A 83 -17.62 14.14 24.98
CA VAL A 83 -18.61 13.25 25.60
C VAL A 83 -19.51 14.12 26.47
N ALA A 84 -20.81 14.13 26.17
CA ALA A 84 -21.84 14.79 26.96
C ALA A 84 -22.82 13.77 27.54
N VAL A 85 -23.35 14.05 28.74
CA VAL A 85 -24.35 13.21 29.39
C VAL A 85 -25.55 14.03 29.86
N THR A 86 -26.72 13.40 29.95
CA THR A 86 -27.95 14.00 30.50
C THR A 86 -28.66 13.02 31.45
N GLY A 87 -29.63 13.52 32.23
CA GLY A 87 -30.44 12.70 33.12
C GLY A 87 -29.67 12.16 34.33
N GLU A 88 -29.91 10.89 34.65
CA GLU A 88 -29.28 10.08 35.70
C GLU A 88 -28.03 9.34 35.19
N VAL A 89 -27.38 9.90 34.16
CA VAL A 89 -26.06 9.51 33.65
C VAL A 89 -25.06 10.62 33.96
N TYR A 90 -23.90 10.25 34.50
CA TYR A 90 -22.92 11.17 35.07
C TYR A 90 -21.52 10.92 34.49
N ILE A 91 -20.69 11.96 34.52
CA ILE A 91 -19.27 11.88 34.17
C ILE A 91 -18.41 12.00 35.45
N SER A 92 -17.42 11.12 35.59
CA SER A 92 -16.39 11.19 36.62
C SER A 92 -15.39 12.31 36.36
N PRO A 93 -14.91 13.02 37.40
CA PRO A 93 -13.78 13.94 37.27
C PRO A 93 -12.44 13.21 37.08
N THR A 94 -12.39 11.89 37.33
CA THR A 94 -11.18 11.09 37.23
C THR A 94 -11.23 10.23 35.97
N ASP A 95 -10.23 10.42 35.11
CA ASP A 95 -10.02 9.60 33.94
C ASP A 95 -9.41 8.26 34.34
N GLN A 96 -9.75 7.19 33.62
CA GLN A 96 -9.24 5.86 33.89
C GLN A 96 -8.89 5.16 32.58
N THR A 97 -7.85 4.33 32.63
CA THR A 97 -7.57 3.39 31.53
C THR A 97 -8.66 2.33 31.47
N LEU A 98 -8.89 1.75 30.29
CA LEU A 98 -9.79 0.60 30.18
C LEU A 98 -9.27 -0.62 30.98
N ALA A 99 -7.96 -0.76 31.13
CA ALA A 99 -7.31 -1.76 31.97
C ALA A 99 -7.65 -1.63 33.46
N THR A 100 -7.95 -0.42 33.95
CA THR A 100 -8.42 -0.21 35.34
C THR A 100 -9.73 -0.95 35.63
N ARG A 101 -10.54 -1.19 34.59
CA ARG A 101 -11.78 -1.99 34.65
C ARG A 101 -11.55 -3.46 34.26
N GLY A 102 -10.30 -3.90 34.21
CA GLY A 102 -9.90 -5.26 33.84
C GLY A 102 -9.81 -5.51 32.34
N GLY A 103 -9.96 -4.48 31.49
CA GLY A 103 -9.81 -4.61 30.05
C GLY A 103 -8.43 -5.09 29.66
N VAL A 104 -8.35 -6.00 28.68
CA VAL A 104 -7.10 -6.44 28.06
C VAL A 104 -7.20 -6.26 26.55
N ASP A 105 -6.08 -6.08 25.85
CA ASP A 105 -6.09 -5.78 24.40
C ASP A 105 -6.80 -6.85 23.55
N ALA A 106 -6.82 -8.10 24.01
CA ALA A 106 -7.61 -9.17 23.37
C ALA A 106 -9.13 -8.88 23.34
N ASN A 107 -9.63 -7.97 24.18
CA ASN A 107 -11.02 -7.53 24.15
C ASN A 107 -11.31 -6.48 23.06
N TYR A 108 -10.31 -5.79 22.50
CA TYR A 108 -10.52 -4.56 21.73
C TYR A 108 -9.97 -4.61 20.32
N ALA A 109 -10.64 -3.93 19.38
CA ALA A 109 -10.36 -3.90 17.94
C ALA A 109 -8.87 -3.65 17.58
N ALA A 110 -8.11 -3.01 18.45
CA ALA A 110 -6.66 -2.88 18.34
C ALA A 110 -5.90 -3.04 19.66
N THR A 111 -4.63 -3.40 19.51
CA THR A 111 -3.62 -3.42 20.58
C THR A 111 -3.37 -2.00 21.10
N GLY A 112 -3.15 -1.86 22.41
CA GLY A 112 -2.92 -0.58 23.09
C GLY A 112 -4.20 0.13 23.57
N ILE A 113 -5.39 -0.30 23.15
CA ILE A 113 -6.65 0.29 23.59
C ILE A 113 -6.86 0.07 25.10
N ALA A 114 -6.45 -1.08 25.66
CA ALA A 114 -6.61 -1.32 27.09
C ALA A 114 -5.83 -0.29 27.94
N ALA A 115 -4.66 0.14 27.46
CA ALA A 115 -3.83 1.14 28.14
C ALA A 115 -4.28 2.59 27.89
N SER A 116 -5.22 2.82 26.97
CA SER A 116 -5.69 4.17 26.64
C SER A 116 -6.57 4.74 27.74
N THR A 117 -6.33 5.99 28.10
CA THR A 117 -7.06 6.70 29.17
C THR A 117 -8.35 7.33 28.63
N GLY A 118 -9.48 6.87 29.15
CA GLY A 118 -10.83 7.25 28.74
C GLY A 118 -11.60 8.06 29.78
N VAL A 119 -12.83 8.45 29.41
CA VAL A 119 -13.80 9.04 30.36
C VAL A 119 -14.56 7.92 31.03
N GLN A 120 -14.69 8.00 32.36
CA GLN A 120 -15.61 7.15 33.09
C GLN A 120 -17.01 7.77 33.13
N ILE A 121 -17.99 6.98 32.71
CA ILE A 121 -19.42 7.23 32.79
C ILE A 121 -20.00 6.43 33.95
N VAL A 122 -20.98 7.01 34.64
CA VAL A 122 -21.70 6.37 35.73
C VAL A 122 -23.20 6.49 35.48
N THR A 123 -23.90 5.36 35.41
CA THR A 123 -25.36 5.31 35.36
C THR A 123 -25.89 4.99 36.75
N ASN A 124 -26.82 5.80 37.25
CA ASN A 124 -27.36 5.67 38.61
C ASN A 124 -28.76 5.04 38.61
N ASP A 125 -29.06 4.26 39.66
CA ASP A 125 -30.34 3.59 39.93
C ASP A 125 -31.47 4.48 40.49
N THR A 126 -31.30 5.80 40.60
CA THR A 126 -32.29 6.67 41.26
C THR A 126 -33.70 6.47 40.70
N GLY A 127 -34.64 6.02 41.55
CA GLY A 127 -36.03 5.74 41.17
C GLY A 127 -36.26 4.37 40.51
N CYS A 128 -35.23 3.53 40.38
CA CYS A 128 -35.32 2.18 39.84
C CYS A 128 -35.71 1.16 40.92
N THR A 129 -36.39 0.08 40.51
CA THR A 129 -36.69 -1.06 41.38
C THR A 129 -35.66 -2.16 41.15
N TYR A 130 -35.01 -2.66 42.22
CA TYR A 130 -33.97 -3.68 42.11
C TYR A 130 -34.50 -5.02 41.60
N GLY A 131 -33.75 -5.61 40.67
CA GLY A 131 -34.11 -6.84 39.97
C GLY A 131 -34.98 -6.61 38.73
N THR A 132 -35.15 -5.36 38.31
CA THR A 132 -35.94 -5.00 37.13
C THR A 132 -35.16 -4.10 36.19
N PHE A 133 -35.64 -4.02 34.95
CA PHE A 133 -35.14 -3.11 33.94
C PHE A 133 -35.72 -1.70 34.14
N CYS A 134 -34.87 -0.68 34.08
CA CYS A 134 -35.18 0.71 34.38
C CYS A 134 -34.78 1.58 33.17
N PRO A 135 -35.71 1.83 32.24
CA PRO A 135 -35.38 2.55 31.02
C PRO A 135 -35.29 4.07 31.24
N ASN A 136 -34.81 4.80 30.23
CA ASN A 136 -34.78 6.26 30.17
C ASN A 136 -33.95 6.92 31.28
N ARG A 137 -32.73 6.45 31.50
CA ARG A 137 -31.84 7.07 32.49
C ARG A 137 -31.27 8.38 31.99
N GLY A 138 -31.16 8.56 30.69
CA GLY A 138 -30.62 9.76 30.09
C GLY A 138 -29.88 9.40 28.82
N THR A 139 -28.89 10.21 28.47
CA THR A 139 -28.16 10.03 27.22
C THR A 139 -26.65 10.13 27.41
N VAL A 140 -25.92 9.51 26.49
CA VAL A 140 -24.50 9.76 26.22
C VAL A 140 -24.39 10.24 24.78
N THR A 141 -23.85 11.43 24.56
CA THR A 141 -23.62 11.99 23.22
C THR A 141 -22.12 12.14 22.97
N LEU A 142 -21.64 11.49 21.92
CA LEU A 142 -20.29 11.69 21.38
C LEU A 142 -20.35 12.78 20.31
N SER A 143 -19.43 13.74 20.35
CA SER A 143 -19.33 14.85 19.39
C SER A 143 -17.91 15.00 18.85
N PHE A 144 -17.76 15.42 17.61
CA PHE A 144 -16.47 15.58 16.90
C PHE A 144 -16.40 16.96 16.25
N SER A 145 -15.22 17.57 16.23
CA SER A 145 -14.98 18.88 15.59
C SER A 145 -15.06 18.85 14.07
N GLN A 146 -14.94 17.67 13.46
CA GLN A 146 -15.14 17.42 12.03
C GLN A 146 -16.03 16.20 11.85
N SER A 147 -16.62 16.02 10.67
CA SER A 147 -17.33 14.78 10.33
C SER A 147 -16.36 13.62 10.35
N VAL A 148 -16.68 12.55 11.09
CA VAL A 148 -15.91 11.31 11.11
C VAL A 148 -16.75 10.18 10.53
N THR A 149 -16.11 9.24 9.87
CA THR A 149 -16.76 8.04 9.32
C THR A 149 -16.42 6.82 10.17
N ASN A 150 -17.43 6.04 10.52
CA ASN A 150 -17.31 4.75 11.18
C ASN A 150 -16.45 4.70 12.47
N PRO A 151 -16.55 5.70 13.39
CA PRO A 151 -15.74 5.70 14.60
C PRO A 151 -16.01 4.47 15.46
N ILE A 152 -15.00 4.03 16.20
CA ILE A 152 -15.11 2.88 17.10
C ILE A 152 -15.20 3.36 18.54
N LEU A 153 -16.26 2.92 19.21
CA LEU A 153 -16.44 3.06 20.65
C LEU A 153 -15.90 1.80 21.33
N SER A 154 -14.84 1.96 22.11
CA SER A 154 -14.31 0.91 22.97
C SER A 154 -14.66 1.20 24.43
N PHE A 155 -15.17 0.22 25.15
CA PHE A 155 -15.60 0.42 26.53
C PHE A 155 -15.22 -0.74 27.43
N ALA A 156 -15.14 -0.47 28.73
CA ALA A 156 -14.73 -1.44 29.74
C ALA A 156 -15.53 -1.27 31.01
N GLY A 157 -15.99 -2.38 31.57
CA GLY A 157 -16.56 -2.42 32.91
C GLY A 157 -18.05 -2.09 32.98
N ILE A 158 -18.82 -2.23 31.90
CA ILE A 158 -20.29 -2.19 32.01
C ILE A 158 -20.70 -3.41 32.83
N GLY A 159 -21.18 -3.14 34.05
CA GLY A 159 -21.47 -4.11 35.07
C GLY A 159 -21.07 -3.59 36.45
N GLY A 160 -21.82 -3.99 37.45
CA GLY A 160 -21.67 -3.45 38.80
C GLY A 160 -22.61 -4.13 39.78
N GLY A 161 -22.82 -3.49 40.92
CA GLY A 161 -23.77 -3.97 41.90
C GLY A 161 -23.38 -3.63 43.32
N GLY A 162 -24.11 -4.24 44.25
CA GLY A 162 -23.88 -4.09 45.67
C GLY A 162 -24.11 -5.39 46.42
N GLN A 163 -23.41 -5.55 47.53
CA GLN A 163 -23.63 -6.63 48.48
C GLN A 163 -23.61 -6.13 49.92
N ALA A 164 -24.42 -6.76 50.77
CA ALA A 164 -24.41 -6.49 52.20
C ALA A 164 -24.59 -7.77 53.02
N ASN A 165 -24.21 -7.68 54.30
CA ASN A 165 -24.33 -8.75 55.29
C ASN A 165 -23.74 -10.08 54.80
N SER A 166 -22.47 -10.03 54.38
CA SER A 166 -21.71 -11.20 53.88
C SER A 166 -22.43 -11.94 52.76
N GLY A 167 -23.09 -11.19 51.88
CA GLY A 167 -23.76 -11.75 50.71
C GLY A 167 -25.19 -12.26 50.93
N THR A 168 -25.82 -11.90 52.05
CA THR A 168 -27.27 -12.09 52.25
C THR A 168 -28.07 -11.27 51.23
N TYR A 169 -27.58 -10.06 50.96
CA TYR A 169 -28.13 -9.16 49.96
C TYR A 169 -27.15 -9.03 48.79
N ARG A 170 -27.65 -9.23 47.56
CA ARG A 170 -26.84 -9.18 46.34
C ARG A 170 -27.68 -8.72 45.16
N THR A 171 -27.29 -7.61 44.58
CA THR A 171 -27.90 -7.07 43.36
C THR A 171 -26.79 -6.70 42.39
N VAL A 172 -26.89 -7.17 41.15
CA VAL A 172 -26.02 -6.80 40.03
C VAL A 172 -26.72 -5.76 39.18
N THR A 173 -25.95 -4.84 38.60
CA THR A 173 -26.41 -3.72 37.77
C THR A 173 -25.62 -3.63 36.47
N TRP A 174 -26.20 -3.05 35.42
CA TRP A 174 -25.52 -2.75 34.15
C TRP A 174 -26.26 -1.68 33.34
N SER A 175 -25.56 -1.07 32.40
CA SER A 175 -26.09 -0.12 31.42
C SER A 175 -26.34 -0.79 30.08
N GLU A 176 -27.39 -0.39 29.38
CA GLU A 176 -27.63 -0.71 27.97
C GLU A 176 -27.72 0.59 27.18
N LEU A 177 -27.20 0.59 25.94
CA LEU A 177 -27.09 1.80 25.13
C LEU A 177 -27.82 1.61 23.80
N GLU A 178 -28.76 2.48 23.49
CA GLU A 178 -29.49 2.46 22.22
C GLU A 178 -29.19 3.71 21.40
N VAL A 179 -28.67 3.53 20.19
CA VAL A 179 -28.44 4.66 19.28
C VAL A 179 -29.76 5.27 18.85
N THR A 180 -29.94 6.56 19.13
CA THR A 180 -31.12 7.33 18.72
C THR A 180 -30.86 8.25 17.52
N THR A 181 -29.61 8.31 17.07
CA THR A 181 -29.23 9.09 15.89
C THR A 181 -29.71 8.39 14.63
N SER A 182 -30.57 9.04 13.86
CA SER A 182 -31.18 8.47 12.65
C SER A 182 -30.12 8.03 11.63
N GLY A 183 -30.32 6.84 11.06
CA GLY A 183 -29.47 6.29 9.99
C GLY A 183 -28.15 5.65 10.48
N VAL A 184 -27.86 5.72 11.78
CA VAL A 184 -26.69 5.05 12.38
C VAL A 184 -27.03 3.61 12.74
N THR A 185 -26.10 2.70 12.44
CA THR A 185 -26.16 1.31 12.88
C THR A 185 -24.86 0.93 13.57
N LEU A 186 -24.84 -0.22 14.24
CA LEU A 186 -23.70 -0.70 15.01
C LEU A 186 -23.18 -2.03 14.48
N THR A 187 -21.86 -2.18 14.44
CA THR A 187 -21.16 -3.42 14.11
C THR A 187 -20.32 -3.86 15.31
N ASP A 188 -20.50 -5.12 15.72
CA ASP A 188 -19.74 -5.72 16.83
C ASP A 188 -18.37 -6.15 16.31
N LEU A 189 -17.30 -5.60 16.88
CA LEU A 189 -15.92 -5.95 16.54
C LEU A 189 -15.32 -6.98 17.51
N GLY A 190 -16.16 -7.52 18.38
CA GLY A 190 -15.81 -8.50 19.40
C GLY A 190 -15.56 -7.85 20.76
N GLY A 191 -15.53 -8.73 21.75
CA GLY A 191 -15.38 -8.36 23.14
C GLY A 191 -15.81 -9.50 24.07
N GLU A 192 -15.88 -9.17 25.35
CA GLU A 192 -16.41 -10.00 26.41
C GLU A 192 -17.84 -9.56 26.77
N ASN A 193 -18.74 -10.54 26.88
CA ASN A 193 -20.15 -10.36 27.28
C ASN A 193 -20.93 -9.29 26.48
N THR A 194 -20.56 -8.98 25.24
CA THR A 194 -21.18 -7.94 24.41
C THR A 194 -22.09 -8.52 23.33
N SER A 195 -23.17 -7.81 23.02
CA SER A 195 -24.05 -8.15 21.90
C SER A 195 -24.73 -6.90 21.34
N ILE A 196 -25.08 -6.97 20.05
CA ILE A 196 -25.86 -5.94 19.36
C ILE A 196 -27.23 -6.48 18.99
N VAL A 197 -28.28 -5.81 19.45
CA VAL A 197 -29.69 -6.14 19.18
C VAL A 197 -30.31 -5.10 18.27
N GLY A 198 -31.06 -5.55 17.26
CA GLY A 198 -31.75 -4.66 16.32
C GLY A 198 -30.83 -3.81 15.44
N GLY A 199 -29.51 -4.02 15.50
CA GLY A 199 -28.50 -3.21 14.80
C GLY A 199 -28.22 -1.85 15.44
N THR A 200 -28.85 -1.51 16.57
CA THR A 200 -28.75 -0.16 17.19
C THR A 200 -28.54 -0.19 18.70
N ARG A 201 -28.67 -1.36 19.35
CA ARG A 201 -28.64 -1.47 20.81
C ARG A 201 -27.48 -2.34 21.30
N ILE A 202 -26.66 -1.79 22.18
CA ILE A 202 -25.55 -2.45 22.85
C ILE A 202 -26.05 -2.98 24.19
N GLU A 203 -25.89 -4.28 24.42
CA GLU A 203 -26.33 -4.88 25.65
C GLU A 203 -25.51 -6.11 26.05
N PRO A 204 -25.50 -6.50 27.35
CA PRO A 204 -24.82 -7.71 27.78
C PRO A 204 -25.46 -8.96 27.18
N THR A 205 -24.65 -9.92 26.71
CA THR A 205 -25.14 -11.25 26.30
C THR A 205 -25.76 -11.99 27.48
N VAL A 206 -25.12 -11.88 28.66
CA VAL A 206 -25.60 -12.39 29.94
C VAL A 206 -25.91 -11.21 30.84
N LYS A 207 -27.19 -11.06 31.16
CA LYS A 207 -27.78 -10.00 32.01
C LYS A 207 -27.47 -10.18 33.51
N ASN A 208 -26.21 -10.47 33.82
CA ASN A 208 -25.68 -10.60 35.17
C ASN A 208 -24.15 -10.37 35.18
N PRO A 209 -23.67 -9.22 34.65
CA PRO A 209 -22.24 -8.93 34.53
C PRO A 209 -21.59 -8.51 35.85
N ASP A 210 -20.33 -8.89 36.04
CA ASP A 210 -19.42 -8.28 37.02
C ASP A 210 -18.94 -6.91 36.53
N PHE A 211 -18.20 -6.15 37.34
CA PHE A 211 -17.61 -4.86 36.94
C PHE A 211 -16.24 -4.99 36.27
N ASN A 212 -15.66 -6.19 36.28
CA ASN A 212 -14.34 -6.48 35.73
C ASN A 212 -14.40 -7.27 34.41
N CYS A 213 -13.65 -6.85 33.39
CA CYS A 213 -13.62 -7.53 32.07
C CYS A 213 -12.91 -8.89 32.08
N SER A 214 -12.02 -9.13 33.04
CA SER A 214 -11.11 -10.28 33.02
C SER A 214 -11.49 -11.37 34.02
N SER A 215 -12.34 -11.06 35.00
CA SER A 215 -12.67 -11.95 36.10
C SER A 215 -14.10 -11.74 36.58
N ILE A 216 -14.62 -12.78 37.25
CA ILE A 216 -15.89 -12.72 37.97
C ILE A 216 -15.54 -12.77 39.45
N SER A 217 -15.99 -11.78 40.21
CA SER A 217 -15.79 -11.69 41.65
C SER A 217 -16.51 -12.85 42.34
N THR A 218 -15.83 -13.54 43.26
CA THR A 218 -16.41 -14.68 44.01
C THR A 218 -16.40 -14.42 45.52
N GLY A 219 -17.12 -15.24 46.29
CA GLY A 219 -17.13 -15.18 47.75
C GLY A 219 -18.14 -14.19 48.35
N SER A 220 -17.93 -13.84 49.63
CA SER A 220 -18.86 -13.02 50.42
C SER A 220 -18.93 -11.55 49.99
N THR A 221 -17.93 -11.06 49.24
CA THR A 221 -17.85 -9.68 48.74
C THR A 221 -18.32 -9.51 47.29
N SER A 222 -18.66 -10.61 46.61
CA SER A 222 -19.20 -10.58 45.23
C SER A 222 -20.62 -10.02 45.16
N TYR A 223 -21.04 -9.53 43.99
CA TYR A 223 -22.44 -9.18 43.72
C TYR A 223 -23.28 -10.39 43.28
N GLY A 224 -22.67 -11.58 43.21
CA GLY A 224 -23.29 -12.79 42.67
C GLY A 224 -23.33 -12.84 41.14
N ALA A 225 -22.52 -12.01 40.48
CA ALA A 225 -22.39 -11.98 39.03
C ALA A 225 -22.06 -13.38 38.47
N THR A 226 -22.60 -13.69 37.30
CA THR A 226 -22.39 -14.97 36.60
C THR A 226 -21.69 -14.81 35.26
N ALA A 227 -21.38 -13.58 34.87
CA ALA A 227 -20.60 -13.24 33.69
C ALA A 227 -19.62 -12.12 34.02
N LYS A 228 -18.59 -11.95 33.17
CA LYS A 228 -17.68 -10.80 33.25
C LYS A 228 -18.40 -9.53 32.79
N ALA A 229 -17.78 -8.38 33.03
CA ALA A 229 -18.26 -7.10 32.53
C ALA A 229 -18.37 -7.09 31.00
N VAL A 230 -19.24 -6.24 30.46
CA VAL A 230 -19.23 -5.96 29.02
C VAL A 230 -18.03 -5.09 28.70
N CYS A 231 -17.16 -5.61 27.84
CA CYS A 231 -15.96 -4.94 27.40
C CYS A 231 -15.67 -5.29 25.95
N GLY A 232 -15.49 -4.30 25.09
CA GLY A 232 -15.31 -4.59 23.68
C GLY A 232 -15.18 -3.33 22.84
N SER A 233 -15.16 -3.53 21.53
CA SER A 233 -15.15 -2.46 20.55
C SER A 233 -16.36 -2.59 19.64
N ILE A 234 -17.07 -1.48 19.45
CA ILE A 234 -18.23 -1.39 18.56
C ILE A 234 -17.99 -0.27 17.56
N ARG A 235 -18.10 -0.61 16.28
CA ARG A 235 -18.09 0.36 15.20
C ARG A 235 -19.45 1.00 15.04
N ILE A 236 -19.49 2.32 15.00
CA ILE A 236 -20.68 3.12 14.80
C ILE A 236 -20.77 3.48 13.32
N ASN A 237 -21.52 2.71 12.54
CA ASN A 237 -21.58 2.85 11.09
C ASN A 237 -22.27 4.16 10.68
N GLY A 238 -21.62 4.91 9.79
CA GLY A 238 -22.12 6.16 9.24
C GLY A 238 -21.09 7.28 9.30
N THR A 239 -21.47 8.45 8.79
CA THR A 239 -20.65 9.66 8.80
C THR A 239 -21.40 10.78 9.52
N PHE A 240 -20.82 11.29 10.61
CA PHE A 240 -21.49 12.28 11.46
C PHE A 240 -20.50 13.11 12.26
N THR A 241 -20.96 14.26 12.77
CA THR A 241 -20.25 15.07 13.76
C THR A 241 -20.74 14.78 15.19
N SER A 242 -21.83 14.04 15.33
CA SER A 242 -22.40 13.68 16.63
C SER A 242 -23.21 12.40 16.54
N VAL A 243 -23.12 11.57 17.57
CA VAL A 243 -23.97 10.39 17.77
C VAL A 243 -24.43 10.35 19.23
N THR A 244 -25.71 10.08 19.43
CA THR A 244 -26.35 10.00 20.75
C THR A 244 -26.86 8.60 21.00
N PHE A 245 -26.62 8.13 22.21
CA PHE A 245 -27.15 6.91 22.79
C PHE A 245 -28.10 7.28 23.93
N ASP A 246 -29.29 6.71 23.91
CA ASP A 246 -30.12 6.61 25.12
C ASP A 246 -29.53 5.53 26.01
N VAL A 247 -29.55 5.77 27.32
CA VAL A 247 -29.00 4.86 28.32
C VAL A 247 -30.12 4.32 29.19
N ASP A 248 -30.20 3.00 29.28
CA ASP A 248 -31.06 2.28 30.19
C ASP A 248 -30.24 1.58 31.28
N PHE A 249 -30.89 1.17 32.36
CA PHE A 249 -30.25 0.50 33.50
C PHE A 249 -30.95 -0.81 33.85
N GLY A 250 -30.22 -1.91 33.76
CA GLY A 250 -30.68 -3.23 34.17
C GLY A 250 -30.20 -3.59 35.56
N SER A 251 -30.97 -4.44 36.25
CA SER A 251 -30.54 -5.04 37.51
C SER A 251 -31.11 -6.44 37.72
N VAL A 252 -30.38 -7.29 38.44
CA VAL A 252 -30.83 -8.63 38.87
C VAL A 252 -30.48 -8.87 40.33
N ASN A 253 -31.40 -9.46 41.08
CA ASN A 253 -31.17 -9.85 42.48
C ASN A 253 -30.66 -11.31 42.52
N ASN A 254 -29.38 -11.49 42.81
CA ASN A 254 -28.77 -12.82 42.97
C ASN A 254 -28.96 -13.41 44.37
N ALA A 255 -29.45 -12.59 45.31
CA ALA A 255 -29.92 -12.98 46.62
C ALA A 255 -31.10 -12.09 47.02
N GLN A 256 -31.24 -11.72 48.29
CA GLN A 256 -32.18 -10.67 48.65
C GLN A 256 -31.76 -9.35 47.99
N ALA A 257 -32.74 -8.55 47.59
CA ALA A 257 -32.50 -7.24 46.98
C ALA A 257 -31.67 -6.36 47.94
N TYR A 258 -30.68 -5.65 47.39
CA TYR A 258 -29.83 -4.76 48.19
C TYR A 258 -30.69 -3.77 49.01
N PRO A 259 -30.51 -3.67 50.34
CA PRO A 259 -31.46 -2.97 51.20
C PRO A 259 -31.21 -1.46 51.36
N GLY A 260 -30.18 -0.90 50.69
CA GLY A 260 -29.73 0.48 50.88
C GLY A 260 -28.88 0.66 52.14
N PRO A 261 -28.42 1.89 52.47
CA PRO A 261 -28.87 3.18 51.96
C PRO A 261 -28.12 3.72 50.73
N SER A 262 -26.99 3.11 50.35
CA SER A 262 -26.25 3.51 49.13
C SER A 262 -27.03 3.17 47.88
N GLN A 263 -26.99 4.08 46.91
CA GLN A 263 -27.46 3.85 45.55
C GLN A 263 -26.52 2.87 44.84
N LEU A 264 -27.08 1.98 44.04
CA LEU A 264 -26.29 1.14 43.15
C LEU A 264 -26.03 1.90 41.86
N GLU A 265 -24.84 1.67 41.31
CA GLU A 265 -24.39 2.32 40.10
C GLU A 265 -23.79 1.30 39.13
N ASP A 266 -23.69 1.70 37.88
CA ASP A 266 -22.87 1.04 36.88
C ASP A 266 -21.84 2.04 36.36
N GLY A 267 -20.56 1.77 36.64
CA GLY A 267 -19.45 2.64 36.30
C GLY A 267 -18.57 2.00 35.25
N TRP A 268 -18.49 2.60 34.07
CA TRP A 268 -17.74 2.07 32.93
C TRP A 268 -16.93 3.15 32.25
N SER A 269 -15.83 2.78 31.62
CA SER A 269 -14.94 3.71 30.92
C SER A 269 -15.06 3.55 29.42
N LEU A 270 -14.91 4.64 28.67
CA LEU A 270 -14.93 4.63 27.22
C LEU A 270 -13.72 5.34 26.60
N VAL A 271 -13.27 4.80 25.48
CA VAL A 271 -12.26 5.33 24.57
C VAL A 271 -12.85 5.31 23.17
N VAL A 272 -12.61 6.36 22.40
CA VAL A 272 -13.01 6.39 20.98
C VAL A 272 -11.78 6.38 20.11
N SER A 273 -11.80 5.57 19.05
CA SER A 273 -10.81 5.58 17.98
C SER A 273 -11.43 5.92 16.63
N LEU A 274 -10.63 6.56 15.77
CA LEU A 274 -11.00 7.03 14.45
C LEU A 274 -10.08 6.43 13.39
N ASP A 275 -10.67 6.16 12.24
CA ASP A 275 -9.95 5.74 11.04
C ASP A 275 -9.26 6.93 10.38
N ASP A 276 -7.98 6.76 10.04
CA ASP A 276 -7.20 7.71 9.26
C ASP A 276 -6.80 7.06 7.92
N ASP A 277 -6.70 7.89 6.89
CA ASP A 277 -6.20 7.59 5.55
C ASP A 277 -4.73 8.06 5.45
N TYR A 278 -3.83 7.24 4.90
CA TYR A 278 -2.38 7.51 4.87
C TYR A 278 -1.83 7.48 3.45
N GLY A 279 -0.99 8.46 3.12
CA GLY A 279 -0.46 8.58 1.77
C GLY A 279 0.45 7.40 1.38
N LEU A 280 0.24 6.85 0.18
CA LEU A 280 0.96 5.69 -0.35
C LEU A 280 2.35 5.97 -0.94
N ALA A 281 2.81 7.22 -0.98
CA ALA A 281 4.14 7.57 -1.52
C ALA A 281 5.25 6.86 -0.73
N PRO A 282 6.40 6.55 -1.36
CA PRO A 282 7.47 5.85 -0.68
C PRO A 282 7.93 6.53 0.61
N ALA A 283 8.28 5.73 1.62
CA ALA A 283 8.63 6.22 2.96
C ALA A 283 9.74 7.30 3.01
N VAL A 284 10.58 7.42 1.97
CA VAL A 284 11.56 8.52 1.84
C VAL A 284 10.90 9.89 1.81
N TYR A 285 9.68 9.99 1.27
CA TYR A 285 8.88 11.21 1.25
C TYR A 285 8.25 11.54 2.62
N ASP A 286 8.25 10.62 3.59
CA ASP A 286 7.66 10.76 4.93
C ASP A 286 8.71 10.79 6.06
N SER A 287 9.96 11.15 5.73
CA SER A 287 11.14 11.00 6.60
C SER A 287 11.09 11.59 8.02
N THR A 288 10.18 12.53 8.31
CA THR A 288 10.03 13.14 9.64
C THR A 288 8.66 12.95 10.28
N ASN A 289 7.63 12.74 9.46
CA ASN A 289 6.26 12.48 9.89
C ASN A 289 5.46 11.97 8.69
N VAL A 290 4.49 11.11 8.92
CA VAL A 290 3.60 10.59 7.89
C VAL A 290 2.48 11.58 7.59
N ALA A 291 2.14 11.73 6.31
CA ALA A 291 0.89 12.40 5.94
C ALA A 291 -0.30 11.49 6.21
N SER A 292 -1.26 11.98 6.98
CA SER A 292 -2.52 11.27 7.19
C SER A 292 -3.68 12.21 7.43
N HIS A 293 -4.89 11.74 7.14
CA HIS A 293 -6.13 12.48 7.26
C HIS A 293 -7.19 11.65 7.95
N THR A 294 -7.91 12.22 8.91
CA THR A 294 -9.06 11.51 9.49
C THR A 294 -10.17 11.32 8.47
N VAL A 295 -10.60 10.07 8.29
CA VAL A 295 -11.63 9.69 7.33
C VAL A 295 -12.97 10.30 7.76
N GLY A 296 -13.56 11.06 6.86
CA GLY A 296 -14.79 11.82 7.10
C GLY A 296 -15.67 11.93 5.86
N ALA A 297 -16.49 12.99 5.79
CA ALA A 297 -17.30 13.27 4.61
C ALA A 297 -16.48 13.90 3.48
N LEU A 298 -15.52 14.77 3.83
CA LEU A 298 -14.64 15.43 2.88
C LEU A 298 -13.67 14.42 2.27
N LYS A 299 -13.59 14.37 0.94
CA LYS A 299 -12.69 13.50 0.21
C LYS A 299 -12.39 14.00 -1.21
N MET A 300 -11.31 13.51 -1.77
CA MET A 300 -11.03 13.52 -3.19
C MET A 300 -11.70 12.31 -3.85
N GLY A 301 -12.09 12.46 -5.12
CA GLY A 301 -12.70 11.38 -5.89
C GLY A 301 -13.94 10.76 -5.24
N SER A 302 -14.06 9.43 -5.33
CA SER A 302 -15.27 8.69 -4.98
C SER A 302 -15.09 7.71 -3.83
N VAL A 303 -13.86 7.30 -3.54
CA VAL A 303 -13.51 6.31 -2.52
C VAL A 303 -12.44 6.89 -1.62
N VAL A 304 -12.58 6.71 -0.30
CA VAL A 304 -11.47 6.85 0.65
C VAL A 304 -11.34 5.51 1.34
N THR A 305 -10.12 5.03 1.49
CA THR A 305 -9.83 3.80 2.21
C THR A 305 -9.10 4.13 3.50
N ALA A 306 -9.43 3.45 4.59
CA ALA A 306 -8.67 3.59 5.83
C ALA A 306 -7.42 2.70 5.76
N ASP A 307 -6.28 3.23 6.15
CA ASP A 307 -4.97 2.57 6.06
C ASP A 307 -4.35 2.35 7.42
N GLN A 308 -3.50 1.32 7.58
CA GLN A 308 -2.86 0.91 8.83
C GLN A 308 -3.75 0.22 9.85
N THR A 309 -4.54 -0.74 9.36
CA THR A 309 -5.77 -1.25 9.98
C THR A 309 -5.65 -2.15 11.20
N ASN A 310 -4.52 -2.10 11.88
CA ASN A 310 -4.20 -2.90 13.06
C ASN A 310 -3.29 -2.17 14.07
N THR A 311 -2.92 -0.93 13.78
CA THR A 311 -1.93 -0.18 14.57
C THR A 311 -2.59 1.06 15.16
N LEU A 312 -2.45 1.21 16.48
CA LEU A 312 -2.95 2.38 17.21
C LEU A 312 -1.89 3.48 17.24
N ASN A 313 -2.28 4.69 16.83
CA ASN A 313 -1.45 5.89 16.72
C ASN A 313 -0.15 5.65 15.93
N PRO A 314 -0.20 5.09 14.71
CA PRO A 314 1.00 4.77 13.96
C PRO A 314 1.81 6.03 13.65
N THR A 315 3.13 5.91 13.67
CA THR A 315 4.07 6.99 13.35
C THR A 315 4.82 6.77 12.04
N THR A 316 4.55 5.65 11.37
CA THR A 316 5.16 5.20 10.12
C THR A 316 4.06 4.64 9.23
N ASN A 317 4.15 4.77 7.90
CA ASN A 317 3.17 4.19 6.99
C ASN A 317 3.70 2.89 6.32
N PRO A 318 3.31 1.70 6.79
CA PRO A 318 3.68 0.42 6.18
C PRO A 318 2.98 0.19 4.84
N ASP A 319 1.93 0.95 4.53
CA ASP A 319 1.18 0.86 3.26
C ASP A 319 1.86 1.73 2.16
N SER A 320 2.92 2.46 2.50
CA SER A 320 3.76 3.16 1.51
C SER A 320 4.36 2.17 0.51
N VAL A 321 4.33 2.55 -0.78
CA VAL A 321 4.90 1.72 -1.83
C VAL A 321 6.44 1.80 -1.82
N ALA A 322 7.13 0.79 -2.33
CA ALA A 322 8.58 0.87 -2.47
C ALA A 322 9.00 1.97 -3.46
N PHE A 323 10.15 2.59 -3.26
CA PHE A 323 10.63 3.59 -4.21
C PHE A 323 10.85 2.97 -5.60
N GLY A 324 10.28 3.59 -6.63
CA GLY A 324 10.30 3.10 -8.00
C GLY A 324 9.09 2.22 -8.39
N THR A 325 8.14 1.96 -7.48
CA THR A 325 6.91 1.23 -7.81
C THR A 325 5.74 2.17 -8.08
N ALA A 326 4.85 1.75 -8.98
CA ALA A 326 3.65 2.50 -9.30
C ALA A 326 2.62 2.46 -8.15
N ILE A 327 1.82 3.52 -8.03
CA ILE A 327 0.65 3.61 -7.14
C ILE A 327 -0.60 3.48 -8.00
N THR A 328 -1.56 2.66 -7.58
CA THR A 328 -2.76 2.34 -8.38
C THR A 328 -4.09 2.49 -7.64
N ALA A 329 -4.08 2.95 -6.39
CA ALA A 329 -5.27 2.93 -5.53
C ALA A 329 -6.11 4.22 -5.57
N ASP A 330 -5.50 5.35 -5.95
CA ASP A 330 -6.09 6.68 -5.71
C ASP A 330 -6.91 7.19 -6.91
N ASP A 331 -8.01 7.90 -6.62
CA ASP A 331 -9.09 8.18 -7.58
C ASP A 331 -9.47 9.67 -7.70
N GLY A 332 -8.84 10.57 -6.96
CA GLY A 332 -9.13 11.99 -6.95
C GLY A 332 -8.82 12.73 -8.24
N THR A 333 -7.86 12.24 -9.05
CA THR A 333 -7.61 12.80 -10.37
C THR A 333 -7.07 11.79 -11.38
N THR A 334 -7.53 11.91 -12.63
CA THR A 334 -6.96 11.17 -13.76
C THR A 334 -5.73 11.84 -14.36
N ALA A 335 -5.36 13.04 -13.91
CA ALA A 335 -4.27 13.84 -14.49
C ALA A 335 -2.89 13.19 -14.32
N PHE A 336 -2.74 12.30 -13.33
CA PHE A 336 -1.50 11.58 -13.06
C PHE A 336 -1.47 10.14 -13.60
N THR A 337 -2.49 9.76 -14.38
CA THR A 337 -2.58 8.38 -14.87
C THR A 337 -1.68 8.16 -16.10
N GLY A 338 -0.85 7.12 -16.03
CA GLY A 338 0.01 6.70 -17.14
C GLY A 338 1.15 7.68 -17.47
N SER A 339 1.44 7.83 -18.76
CA SER A 339 2.44 8.77 -19.26
C SER A 339 1.87 10.17 -19.36
N VAL A 340 2.26 11.05 -18.43
CA VAL A 340 1.78 12.42 -18.31
C VAL A 340 2.48 13.30 -19.33
N SER A 341 1.72 13.82 -20.30
CA SER A 341 2.23 14.79 -21.26
C SER A 341 2.33 16.17 -20.62
N ILE A 342 3.55 16.69 -20.52
CA ILE A 342 3.79 18.05 -20.02
C ILE A 342 4.25 18.98 -21.14
N GLY A 343 3.83 20.24 -21.04
CA GLY A 343 4.24 21.29 -21.96
C GLY A 343 5.72 21.65 -21.83
N ALA A 344 6.16 22.63 -22.63
CA ALA A 344 7.51 23.16 -22.55
C ALA A 344 7.79 23.80 -21.18
N SER A 345 9.07 23.91 -20.81
CA SER A 345 9.50 24.67 -19.63
C SER A 345 8.84 26.04 -19.56
N GLY A 346 8.34 26.42 -18.38
CA GLY A 346 7.65 27.69 -18.14
C GLY A 346 6.18 27.72 -18.54
N THR A 347 5.64 26.64 -19.12
CA THR A 347 4.19 26.47 -19.31
C THR A 347 3.52 25.91 -18.06
N THR A 348 2.20 25.89 -18.03
CA THR A 348 1.42 25.38 -16.90
C THR A 348 1.01 23.93 -17.10
N PHE A 349 1.16 23.11 -16.06
CA PHE A 349 0.53 21.80 -15.93
C PHE A 349 -0.63 21.90 -14.94
N THR A 350 -1.81 21.44 -15.33
CA THR A 350 -3.05 21.56 -14.53
C THR A 350 -3.62 20.18 -14.25
N ALA A 351 -3.84 19.87 -12.97
CA ALA A 351 -4.58 18.68 -12.54
C ALA A 351 -5.97 19.11 -12.00
N PRO A 352 -7.07 18.76 -12.68
CA PRO A 352 -8.40 18.84 -12.09
C PRO A 352 -8.57 17.74 -11.05
N VAL A 353 -8.87 18.11 -9.81
CA VAL A 353 -9.15 17.20 -8.70
C VAL A 353 -10.65 17.15 -8.50
N SER A 354 -11.21 15.94 -8.41
CA SER A 354 -12.62 15.71 -8.07
C SER A 354 -12.79 15.78 -6.56
N LEU A 355 -13.85 16.44 -6.08
CA LEU A 355 -14.08 16.68 -4.66
C LEU A 355 -15.49 16.20 -4.26
N ALA A 356 -15.62 15.63 -3.06
CA ALA A 356 -16.89 15.26 -2.47
C ALA A 356 -16.96 15.63 -0.97
N GLY A 357 -18.17 15.85 -0.47
CA GLY A 357 -18.43 16.18 0.95
C GLY A 357 -17.88 17.52 1.44
N LEU A 358 -17.55 18.42 0.51
CA LEU A 358 -17.04 19.76 0.81
C LEU A 358 -18.16 20.71 1.27
N THR A 359 -18.31 20.88 2.58
CA THR A 359 -19.36 21.72 3.20
C THR A 359 -18.86 23.11 3.63
N ALA A 360 -17.54 23.31 3.67
CA ALA A 360 -16.91 24.59 3.96
C ALA A 360 -15.72 24.83 3.02
N SER A 361 -15.09 25.99 3.10
CA SER A 361 -13.83 26.24 2.39
C SER A 361 -12.74 25.28 2.90
N ALA A 362 -11.99 24.64 2.03
CA ALA A 362 -10.90 23.72 2.39
C ALA A 362 -9.56 24.15 1.79
N THR A 363 -8.47 23.61 2.31
CA THR A 363 -7.12 23.68 1.75
C THR A 363 -6.91 22.47 0.86
N LEU A 364 -6.63 22.68 -0.43
CA LEU A 364 -6.19 21.65 -1.36
C LEU A 364 -4.79 22.03 -1.85
N CYS A 365 -3.79 21.21 -1.52
CA CYS A 365 -2.43 21.38 -2.01
C CYS A 365 -1.94 20.08 -2.63
N GLY A 366 -1.02 20.20 -3.60
CA GLY A 366 -0.32 19.05 -4.12
C GLY A 366 1.13 19.35 -4.48
N TRP A 367 1.95 18.30 -4.42
CA TRP A 367 3.37 18.31 -4.71
C TRP A 367 3.67 17.33 -5.84
N ILE A 368 4.61 17.68 -6.71
CA ILE A 368 5.14 16.80 -7.75
C ILE A 368 6.67 16.87 -7.66
N ASP A 369 7.33 15.75 -7.36
CA ASP A 369 8.80 15.69 -7.29
C ASP A 369 9.39 15.72 -8.71
N PHE A 370 9.43 16.91 -9.31
CA PHE A 370 9.91 17.11 -10.68
C PHE A 370 11.42 16.86 -10.78
N ASN A 371 12.17 17.23 -9.74
CA ASN A 371 13.63 17.12 -9.72
C ASN A 371 14.13 15.72 -9.33
N ARG A 372 13.24 14.83 -8.86
CA ARG A 372 13.49 13.46 -8.40
C ARG A 372 14.52 13.39 -7.28
N ASN A 373 14.50 14.36 -6.37
CA ASN A 373 15.35 14.37 -5.18
C ASN A 373 14.77 13.51 -4.05
N SER A 374 13.62 12.86 -4.26
CA SER A 374 12.94 12.02 -3.26
C SER A 374 12.40 12.81 -2.07
N ALA A 375 12.05 14.08 -2.29
CA ALA A 375 11.46 14.94 -1.27
C ALA A 375 10.40 15.87 -1.88
N PHE A 376 9.41 16.26 -1.07
CA PHE A 376 8.44 17.31 -1.41
C PHE A 376 8.84 18.65 -0.80
N ASP A 377 10.08 19.08 -1.06
CA ASP A 377 10.73 20.19 -0.34
C ASP A 377 10.85 21.48 -1.17
N ASN A 378 10.62 21.43 -2.47
CA ASN A 378 10.76 22.59 -3.35
C ASN A 378 9.44 23.37 -3.47
N PRO A 379 9.42 24.68 -3.18
CA PRO A 379 8.21 25.51 -3.36
C PRO A 379 7.68 25.54 -4.79
N SER A 380 8.52 25.36 -5.81
CA SER A 380 8.10 25.29 -7.22
C SER A 380 7.40 23.97 -7.57
N GLU A 381 7.53 22.94 -6.73
CA GLU A 381 6.86 21.65 -6.88
C GLU A 381 5.48 21.64 -6.23
N ARG A 382 5.12 22.69 -5.48
CA ARG A 382 3.83 22.82 -4.80
C ARG A 382 2.84 23.67 -5.59
N ALA A 383 1.61 23.20 -5.70
CA ALA A 383 0.45 23.99 -6.10
C ALA A 383 -0.60 23.94 -4.99
N CYS A 384 -1.31 25.04 -4.75
CA CYS A 384 -2.38 25.09 -3.78
C CYS A 384 -3.56 25.91 -4.29
N THR A 385 -4.75 25.54 -3.85
CA THR A 385 -6.00 26.27 -4.07
C THR A 385 -6.91 26.12 -2.86
N THR A 386 -7.97 26.93 -2.81
CA THR A 386 -8.91 26.97 -1.70
C THR A 386 -10.33 26.80 -2.24
N PRO A 387 -10.78 25.56 -2.50
CA PRO A 387 -12.13 25.32 -3.01
C PRO A 387 -13.18 25.80 -2.01
N ALA A 388 -14.20 26.48 -2.52
CA ALA A 388 -15.32 26.96 -1.72
C ALA A 388 -16.33 25.83 -1.44
N SER A 389 -17.17 26.03 -0.40
CA SER A 389 -18.26 25.10 -0.06
C SER A 389 -19.09 24.71 -1.27
N GLY A 390 -19.38 23.42 -1.41
CA GLY A 390 -20.15 22.86 -2.52
C GLY A 390 -19.39 22.66 -3.82
N ALA A 391 -18.10 23.01 -3.91
CA ALA A 391 -17.30 22.71 -5.09
C ALA A 391 -17.14 21.19 -5.26
N THR A 392 -17.39 20.71 -6.48
CA THR A 392 -17.21 19.29 -6.86
C THR A 392 -15.90 19.04 -7.59
N THR A 393 -15.15 20.10 -7.89
CA THR A 393 -13.82 20.02 -8.50
C THR A 393 -13.00 21.26 -8.16
N ALA A 394 -11.68 21.12 -8.15
CA ALA A 394 -10.74 22.23 -8.09
C ALA A 394 -9.47 21.91 -8.88
N ASN A 395 -8.86 22.94 -9.45
CA ASN A 395 -7.63 22.78 -10.23
C ASN A 395 -6.41 23.09 -9.37
N LEU A 396 -5.44 22.18 -9.38
CA LEU A 396 -4.06 22.45 -9.00
C LEU A 396 -3.25 22.80 -10.25
N VAL A 397 -2.44 23.85 -10.18
CA VAL A 397 -1.69 24.38 -11.33
C VAL A 397 -0.22 24.58 -10.94
N TRP A 398 0.66 23.88 -11.64
CA TRP A 398 2.12 23.97 -11.51
C TRP A 398 2.72 24.64 -12.74
N THR A 399 3.87 25.28 -12.55
CA THR A 399 4.72 25.70 -13.68
C THR A 399 5.72 24.59 -13.99
N VAL A 400 5.76 24.11 -15.23
CA VAL A 400 6.67 23.04 -15.66
C VAL A 400 8.12 23.53 -15.57
N PRO A 401 9.02 22.86 -14.81
CA PRO A 401 10.40 23.28 -14.68
C PRO A 401 11.23 22.96 -15.93
N ALA A 402 12.43 23.56 -16.02
CA ALA A 402 13.32 23.40 -17.17
C ALA A 402 13.87 21.98 -17.35
N THR A 403 14.02 21.25 -16.24
CA THR A 403 14.54 19.90 -16.20
C THR A 403 13.48 18.99 -15.64
N VAL A 404 12.85 18.20 -16.51
CA VAL A 404 11.96 17.11 -16.13
C VAL A 404 12.51 15.84 -16.75
N THR A 405 12.67 14.79 -15.95
CA THR A 405 13.12 13.48 -16.45
C THR A 405 11.92 12.61 -16.80
N THR A 406 12.09 11.64 -17.71
CA THR A 406 11.04 10.70 -18.09
C THR A 406 10.93 9.50 -17.16
N LEU A 407 11.70 9.49 -16.06
CA LEU A 407 11.70 8.42 -15.08
C LEU A 407 10.51 8.57 -14.12
N LEU A 408 10.14 7.46 -13.46
CA LEU A 408 9.07 7.45 -12.47
C LEU A 408 9.37 8.45 -11.36
N THR A 409 8.38 9.27 -11.03
CA THR A 409 8.36 10.15 -9.86
C THR A 409 7.01 10.08 -9.17
N TYR A 410 6.89 10.76 -8.04
CA TYR A 410 5.71 10.75 -7.20
C TYR A 410 5.08 12.14 -7.09
N ALA A 411 3.78 12.16 -6.89
CA ALA A 411 3.01 13.33 -6.51
C ALA A 411 2.17 13.01 -5.28
N ARG A 412 1.91 14.02 -4.45
CA ARG A 412 1.04 13.93 -3.28
C ARG A 412 0.01 15.02 -3.34
N LEU A 413 -1.25 14.70 -3.12
CA LEU A 413 -2.38 15.62 -3.00
C LEU A 413 -2.92 15.53 -1.58
N ARG A 414 -3.27 16.66 -0.99
CA ARG A 414 -3.84 16.75 0.36
C ARG A 414 -5.01 17.71 0.36
N LEU A 415 -6.16 17.23 0.82
CA LEU A 415 -7.39 17.99 0.99
C LEU A 415 -7.78 17.99 2.47
N SER A 416 -7.96 19.16 3.09
CA SER A 416 -8.45 19.23 4.48
C SER A 416 -9.12 20.57 4.80
N TYR A 417 -10.01 20.59 5.79
CA TYR A 417 -10.44 21.86 6.40
C TYR A 417 -9.33 22.50 7.25
N ASP A 418 -8.29 21.75 7.61
CA ASP A 418 -7.11 22.27 8.30
C ASP A 418 -6.11 22.91 7.32
N ALA A 419 -5.63 24.10 7.66
CA ALA A 419 -4.57 24.78 6.90
C ALA A 419 -3.23 24.03 6.95
N ALA A 420 -3.04 23.13 7.92
CA ALA A 420 -1.88 22.25 8.02
C ALA A 420 -1.73 21.30 6.80
N ALA A 421 -2.80 21.09 6.01
CA ALA A 421 -2.71 20.37 4.73
C ALA A 421 -1.88 21.10 3.65
N ASN A 422 -1.41 22.33 3.91
CA ASN A 422 -0.37 23.01 3.10
C ASN A 422 1.06 22.50 3.39
N SER A 423 1.20 21.41 4.13
CA SER A 423 2.45 20.66 4.34
C SER A 423 2.31 19.28 3.68
N PRO A 424 3.34 18.73 3.01
CA PRO A 424 3.29 17.38 2.47
C PRO A 424 3.33 16.31 3.56
N LEU A 425 3.61 16.69 4.81
CA LEU A 425 3.77 15.81 5.98
C LEU A 425 2.77 16.14 7.08
N GLY A 426 2.57 15.19 7.99
CA GLY A 426 1.86 15.35 9.25
C GLY A 426 0.38 15.02 9.18
N LYS A 427 -0.21 14.75 10.35
CA LYS A 427 -1.60 14.35 10.49
C LYS A 427 -2.53 15.56 10.51
N VAL A 428 -3.70 15.45 9.88
CA VAL A 428 -4.74 16.49 9.90
C VAL A 428 -6.12 15.92 10.18
N SER A 429 -7.02 16.78 10.65
CA SER A 429 -8.29 16.39 11.27
C SER A 429 -9.43 16.08 10.30
N SER A 430 -9.19 16.11 8.99
CA SER A 430 -10.23 15.82 8.00
C SER A 430 -9.66 15.63 6.60
N GLY A 431 -10.47 15.04 5.73
CA GLY A 431 -10.23 14.98 4.30
C GLY A 431 -9.44 13.72 3.94
N GLU A 432 -8.52 13.87 3.00
CA GLU A 432 -7.81 12.75 2.39
C GLU A 432 -6.42 13.17 1.91
N VAL A 433 -5.48 12.23 1.92
CA VAL A 433 -4.20 12.29 1.24
C VAL A 433 -4.18 11.23 0.15
N GLU A 434 -3.87 11.65 -1.07
CA GLU A 434 -3.68 10.73 -2.19
C GLU A 434 -2.30 10.92 -2.78
N ASP A 435 -1.64 9.81 -3.06
CA ASP A 435 -0.34 9.75 -3.70
C ASP A 435 -0.42 9.08 -5.07
N TYR A 436 0.35 9.63 -6.00
CA TYR A 436 0.35 9.19 -7.39
C TYR A 436 1.77 8.91 -7.83
N SER A 437 1.92 7.92 -8.70
CA SER A 437 3.15 7.70 -9.43
C SER A 437 2.96 8.10 -10.88
N LEU A 438 3.91 8.84 -11.45
CA LEU A 438 3.80 9.32 -12.82
C LEU A 438 5.15 9.30 -13.55
N THR A 439 5.08 9.16 -14.87
CA THR A 439 6.21 9.37 -15.78
C THR A 439 5.88 10.52 -16.71
N PHE A 440 6.86 11.35 -17.02
CA PHE A 440 6.65 12.47 -17.93
C PHE A 440 7.02 12.12 -19.36
N VAL A 441 6.23 12.63 -20.29
CA VAL A 441 6.58 12.71 -21.71
C VAL A 441 6.56 14.18 -22.08
N GLN A 442 7.73 14.76 -22.34
CA GLN A 442 7.81 16.15 -22.76
C GLN A 442 7.49 16.23 -24.26
N THR A 443 6.43 16.94 -24.62
CA THR A 443 6.20 17.31 -26.01
C THR A 443 7.19 18.42 -26.35
N VAL A 444 8.33 18.07 -26.96
CA VAL A 444 9.23 19.08 -27.52
C VAL A 444 8.46 19.78 -28.65
N PRO A 445 8.23 21.11 -28.60
CA PRO A 445 7.66 21.79 -29.74
C PRO A 445 8.66 21.67 -30.89
N THR A 446 8.24 21.06 -31.99
CA THR A 446 9.04 21.00 -33.21
C THR A 446 9.27 22.43 -33.68
N THR A 447 10.43 22.99 -33.39
CA THR A 447 10.87 24.24 -34.01
C THR A 447 11.05 23.93 -35.49
N THR A 448 10.03 24.20 -36.30
CA THR A 448 10.19 24.21 -37.75
C THR A 448 11.07 25.41 -38.06
N THR A 449 12.37 25.18 -38.16
CA THR A 449 13.26 26.17 -38.77
C THR A 449 12.89 26.23 -40.24
N THR A 450 12.04 27.19 -40.61
CA THR A 450 11.86 27.55 -42.01
C THR A 450 13.19 28.11 -42.49
N THR A 451 14.02 27.27 -43.10
CA THR A 451 15.16 27.76 -43.89
C THR A 451 14.56 28.41 -45.13
N THR A 452 14.38 29.73 -45.10
CA THR A 452 14.08 30.50 -46.29
C THR A 452 15.29 30.35 -47.21
N THR A 453 15.19 29.43 -48.18
CA THR A 453 16.16 29.35 -49.26
C THR A 453 15.88 30.55 -50.16
N THR A 454 16.70 31.60 -50.03
CA THR A 454 16.70 32.69 -51.00
C THR A 454 17.25 32.13 -52.31
N THR A 455 16.36 31.69 -53.19
CA THR A 455 16.71 31.41 -54.59
C THR A 455 17.05 32.74 -55.25
N THR A 456 18.34 33.02 -55.41
CA THR A 456 18.80 34.10 -56.27
C THR A 456 18.52 33.71 -57.72
N THR A 457 17.35 34.08 -58.24
CA THR A 457 17.07 34.04 -59.68
C THR A 457 18.02 35.01 -60.37
N THR A 458 18.99 34.49 -61.11
CA THR A 458 19.82 35.32 -61.99
C THR A 458 18.99 35.65 -63.22
N THR A 459 18.33 36.80 -63.22
CA THR A 459 17.65 37.34 -64.40
C THR A 459 18.69 38.01 -65.29
N THR A 460 18.99 37.44 -66.46
CA THR A 460 19.77 38.10 -67.51
C THR A 460 18.90 39.17 -68.18
N THR A 461 19.03 40.42 -67.72
CA THR A 461 18.36 41.57 -68.35
C THR A 461 19.25 42.09 -69.48
N THR A 462 18.74 42.06 -70.72
CA THR A 462 19.36 42.75 -71.85
C THR A 462 18.97 44.24 -71.78
N THR A 463 19.94 45.11 -71.53
CA THR A 463 19.73 46.56 -71.45
C THR A 463 19.78 47.16 -72.85
N THR A 464 18.65 47.68 -73.35
CA THR A 464 18.64 48.67 -74.45
C THR A 464 18.66 50.07 -73.83
N THR A 465 19.67 50.84 -74.19
CA THR A 465 19.94 52.19 -73.69
C THR A 465 18.96 53.19 -74.30
N THR A 466 18.24 53.93 -73.47
CA THR A 466 17.69 55.25 -73.81
C THR A 466 17.96 56.21 -72.66
N VAL A 467 18.59 57.33 -72.99
CA VAL A 467 19.11 58.35 -72.08
C VAL A 467 17.99 59.33 -71.70
N ALA A 468 17.82 59.63 -70.41
CA ALA A 468 17.40 60.94 -69.92
C ALA A 468 17.80 61.10 -68.44
N PRO A 469 18.24 62.29 -68.00
CA PRO A 469 18.97 62.47 -66.74
C PRO A 469 18.02 62.84 -65.60
N THR A 470 18.35 62.44 -64.36
CA THR A 470 18.15 63.29 -63.17
C THR A 470 18.84 62.74 -61.90
N THR A 471 19.75 63.58 -61.39
CA THR A 471 20.07 63.86 -59.98
C THR A 471 20.41 62.74 -59.00
N THR A 472 21.72 62.70 -58.71
CA THR A 472 22.42 62.26 -57.51
C THR A 472 21.82 62.85 -56.22
N THR A 473 21.58 62.02 -55.20
CA THR A 473 21.83 62.40 -53.81
C THR A 473 22.45 61.23 -53.06
N THR A 474 23.64 61.48 -52.55
CA THR A 474 24.49 60.63 -51.74
C THR A 474 24.12 60.82 -50.27
N THR A 475 23.98 59.73 -49.50
CA THR A 475 24.26 59.78 -48.05
C THR A 475 24.87 58.47 -47.59
N VAL A 476 25.92 58.61 -46.78
CA VAL A 476 26.97 57.63 -46.48
C VAL A 476 26.85 57.18 -45.01
N ALA A 477 27.11 55.87 -44.80
CA ALA A 477 27.74 55.21 -43.64
C ALA A 477 26.96 55.01 -42.31
N PRO A 478 27.44 54.11 -41.42
CA PRO A 478 28.57 53.18 -41.55
C PRO A 478 28.26 51.70 -41.32
N THR A 479 29.17 50.92 -41.91
CA THR A 479 29.54 49.52 -41.70
C THR A 479 29.83 49.12 -40.25
N THR A 480 29.56 47.86 -39.93
CA THR A 480 30.45 47.04 -39.11
C THR A 480 30.63 45.66 -39.75
N THR A 481 31.87 45.38 -40.12
CA THR A 481 32.37 44.08 -40.59
C THR A 481 32.88 43.32 -39.38
N THR A 482 32.56 42.04 -39.26
CA THR A 482 33.43 41.10 -38.54
C THR A 482 33.46 39.79 -39.32
N THR A 483 34.63 39.52 -39.89
CA THR A 483 35.00 38.25 -40.50
C THR A 483 35.63 37.38 -39.41
N SER A 484 35.20 36.12 -39.29
CA SER A 484 36.11 35.06 -38.89
C SER A 484 35.72 33.78 -39.60
N THR A 485 36.65 33.29 -40.39
CA THR A 485 36.63 32.06 -41.17
C THR A 485 36.94 30.86 -40.30
N THR A 486 36.17 29.79 -40.43
CA THR A 486 36.63 28.44 -40.11
C THR A 486 36.16 27.50 -41.19
N THR A 487 37.13 26.93 -41.91
CA THR A 487 36.94 25.93 -42.96
C THR A 487 36.82 24.57 -42.29
N THR A 488 35.67 23.90 -42.43
CA THR A 488 35.55 22.46 -42.17
C THR A 488 35.12 21.80 -43.47
N THR A 489 36.01 20.96 -44.00
CA THR A 489 35.75 20.06 -45.12
C THR A 489 34.96 18.87 -44.62
N THR A 490 33.71 18.70 -45.07
CA THR A 490 32.97 17.45 -44.91
C THR A 490 32.68 16.87 -46.29
N THR A 491 33.30 15.73 -46.57
CA THR A 491 32.99 14.88 -47.72
C THR A 491 31.75 14.07 -47.38
N THR A 492 30.64 14.27 -48.10
CA THR A 492 29.45 13.41 -48.00
C THR A 492 29.21 12.74 -49.34
N THR A 493 29.34 11.42 -49.35
CA THR A 493 28.99 10.52 -50.45
C THR A 493 27.48 10.40 -50.55
N THR A 494 26.87 10.87 -51.63
CA THR A 494 25.43 10.72 -51.89
C THR A 494 25.16 9.41 -52.63
N VAL A 495 24.46 8.47 -51.98
CA VAL A 495 23.81 7.32 -52.61
C VAL A 495 22.48 7.79 -53.19
N ALA A 496 22.18 7.42 -54.44
CA ALA A 496 20.94 7.79 -55.13
C ALA A 496 19.71 7.16 -54.46
N PRO A 497 18.62 7.90 -54.19
CA PRO A 497 17.39 7.32 -53.68
C PRO A 497 16.54 6.70 -54.79
N THR A 498 16.19 5.44 -54.63
CA THR A 498 15.14 4.72 -55.36
C THR A 498 13.76 5.27 -55.03
N THR A 499 13.00 5.64 -56.06
CA THR A 499 11.62 6.12 -55.97
C THR A 499 10.67 4.96 -55.70
N THR A 500 9.86 5.03 -54.64
CA THR A 500 8.67 4.19 -54.46
C THR A 500 7.46 5.12 -54.32
N THR A 501 6.50 5.00 -55.24
CA THR A 501 5.25 5.76 -55.24
C THR A 501 4.18 4.99 -54.48
N THR A 502 3.66 5.56 -53.39
CA THR A 502 2.44 5.09 -52.73
C THR A 502 1.40 6.21 -52.82
N THR A 503 0.28 5.94 -53.47
CA THR A 503 -0.85 6.86 -53.61
C THR A 503 -1.82 6.63 -52.46
N THR A 504 -2.08 7.66 -51.65
CA THR A 504 -3.17 7.64 -50.66
C THR A 504 -4.07 8.84 -50.88
N THR A 505 -5.36 8.60 -51.08
CA THR A 505 -6.41 9.60 -51.31
C THR A 505 -6.93 10.12 -49.97
N THR A 506 -6.91 11.44 -49.76
CA THR A 506 -7.55 12.08 -48.60
C THR A 506 -8.64 13.03 -49.06
N THR A 507 -9.85 12.82 -48.56
CA THR A 507 -11.04 13.66 -48.76
C THR A 507 -11.02 14.85 -47.80
N THR A 508 -11.14 16.06 -48.34
CA THR A 508 -11.21 17.31 -47.55
C THR A 508 -12.66 17.65 -47.22
N THR A 509 -12.98 17.80 -45.93
CA THR A 509 -14.25 18.38 -45.44
C THR A 509 -13.96 19.78 -44.92
N THR A 510 -14.64 20.79 -45.46
CA THR A 510 -14.50 22.20 -45.07
C THR A 510 -15.57 22.58 -44.06
N THR A 511 -15.18 23.01 -42.86
CA THR A 511 -16.07 23.61 -41.85
C THR A 511 -15.79 25.11 -41.76
N VAL A 512 -16.83 25.94 -41.99
CA VAL A 512 -16.76 27.41 -41.90
C VAL A 512 -17.18 27.84 -40.50
N ALA A 513 -16.34 28.62 -39.81
CA ALA A 513 -16.64 29.21 -38.51
C ALA A 513 -17.43 30.54 -38.66
N PRO A 514 -18.41 30.84 -37.78
CA PRO A 514 -19.14 32.11 -37.82
C PRO A 514 -18.38 33.23 -37.09
N THR A 515 -18.34 34.41 -37.72
CA THR A 515 -17.87 35.68 -37.13
C THR A 515 -19.02 36.48 -36.55
N THR A 516 -18.97 36.82 -35.26
CA THR A 516 -19.88 37.78 -34.61
C THR A 516 -19.23 39.15 -34.52
N THR A 517 -19.88 40.14 -35.13
CA THR A 517 -19.54 41.57 -35.03
C THR A 517 -20.55 42.24 -34.11
N THR A 518 -20.09 42.86 -33.02
CA THR A 518 -20.92 43.66 -32.12
C THR A 518 -20.89 45.12 -32.57
N THR A 519 -22.05 45.74 -32.76
CA THR A 519 -22.16 47.20 -32.89
C THR A 519 -23.38 47.68 -32.11
N THR A 520 -23.15 48.61 -31.19
CA THR A 520 -24.14 49.20 -30.30
C THR A 520 -24.49 50.60 -30.81
N VAL A 521 -25.77 50.89 -31.09
CA VAL A 521 -26.30 52.27 -31.16
C VAL A 521 -27.72 52.30 -30.58
N ALA A 522 -27.99 53.37 -29.82
CA ALA A 522 -29.13 53.64 -28.95
C ALA A 522 -30.43 54.09 -29.69
N PRO A 523 -31.58 54.25 -29.00
CA PRO A 523 -32.93 54.03 -29.54
C PRO A 523 -33.67 55.30 -30.00
N THR A 524 -34.75 55.15 -30.80
CA THR A 524 -35.96 56.01 -30.74
C THR A 524 -37.15 55.48 -31.56
N THR A 525 -38.28 55.31 -30.85
CA THR A 525 -39.71 55.54 -31.19
C THR A 525 -40.42 54.95 -32.44
N THR A 526 -41.32 54.01 -32.13
CA THR A 526 -42.79 53.96 -32.38
C THR A 526 -43.34 54.07 -33.81
N THR A 527 -44.05 53.03 -34.29
CA THR A 527 -45.45 53.11 -34.77
C THR A 527 -46.13 51.74 -34.71
N THR A 528 -47.35 51.73 -34.17
CA THR A 528 -48.27 50.62 -33.91
C THR A 528 -49.16 50.33 -35.13
N VAL A 529 -49.41 49.04 -35.48
CA VAL A 529 -50.73 48.60 -36.02
C VAL A 529 -51.05 47.14 -35.64
N ALA A 530 -52.24 47.01 -35.05
CA ALA A 530 -53.19 45.95 -34.66
C ALA A 530 -53.10 44.46 -35.14
N PRO A 531 -53.83 43.54 -34.44
CA PRO A 531 -53.63 42.09 -34.44
C PRO A 531 -54.62 41.33 -35.34
N THR A 532 -54.28 40.08 -35.70
CA THR A 532 -55.29 39.08 -36.08
C THR A 532 -54.96 37.70 -35.48
N THR A 533 -56.02 37.15 -34.90
CA THR A 533 -56.21 35.87 -34.20
C THR A 533 -56.04 34.64 -35.08
N THR A 534 -55.53 33.52 -34.54
CA THR A 534 -56.10 32.17 -34.74
C THR A 534 -55.73 31.23 -33.58
N THR A 535 -56.73 31.00 -32.74
CA THR A 535 -57.23 29.76 -32.12
C THR A 535 -56.27 28.61 -31.77
N THR A 536 -56.28 28.26 -30.47
CA THR A 536 -55.69 27.06 -29.85
C THR A 536 -56.75 26.04 -29.38
N VAL A 537 -56.31 24.77 -29.28
CA VAL A 537 -56.84 23.59 -28.53
C VAL A 537 -57.81 22.66 -29.32
N PRO A 538 -57.83 21.30 -29.16
CA PRO A 538 -57.04 20.35 -28.31
C PRO A 538 -56.41 19.15 -29.09
N PRO A 539 -55.69 18.24 -28.40
CA PRO A 539 -56.21 16.87 -28.38
C PRO A 539 -56.34 16.27 -26.97
N THR A 540 -57.44 15.55 -26.81
CA THR A 540 -57.88 14.81 -25.62
C THR A 540 -57.18 13.45 -25.48
N THR A 541 -56.89 13.17 -24.22
CA THR A 541 -56.58 11.92 -23.48
C THR A 541 -56.94 10.56 -24.10
N THR A 542 -56.04 9.59 -23.92
CA THR A 542 -56.40 8.19 -23.66
C THR A 542 -55.52 7.63 -22.55
N THR A 543 -56.16 7.14 -21.50
CA THR A 543 -55.59 6.54 -20.29
C THR A 543 -55.50 5.02 -20.47
N VAL A 544 -54.36 4.39 -20.14
CA VAL A 544 -54.29 2.94 -19.88
C VAL A 544 -53.44 2.70 -18.63
N ALA A 545 -54.00 1.89 -17.73
CA ALA A 545 -53.51 1.54 -16.39
C ALA A 545 -52.27 0.62 -16.39
N PRO A 546 -51.47 0.57 -15.30
CA PRO A 546 -50.28 -0.26 -15.22
C PRO A 546 -50.64 -1.73 -14.95
N THR A 547 -49.95 -2.66 -15.61
CA THR A 547 -49.97 -4.09 -15.29
C THR A 547 -48.54 -4.58 -15.03
N THR A 548 -48.36 -5.17 -13.86
CA THR A 548 -47.15 -5.83 -13.37
C THR A 548 -46.99 -7.20 -14.05
N THR A 549 -45.79 -7.59 -14.45
CA THR A 549 -45.49 -9.01 -14.76
C THR A 549 -44.04 -9.34 -14.38
N THR A 550 -43.89 -10.33 -13.51
CA THR A 550 -42.64 -10.90 -13.00
C THR A 550 -42.11 -11.98 -13.95
N THR A 551 -40.79 -12.14 -13.91
CA THR A 551 -39.87 -13.02 -14.66
C THR A 551 -40.18 -14.52 -14.67
N THR A 552 -39.73 -15.24 -15.71
CA THR A 552 -38.89 -16.47 -15.64
C THR A 552 -38.48 -16.88 -17.08
N PHE A 553 -37.19 -17.03 -17.40
CA PHE A 553 -36.72 -17.88 -18.51
C PHE A 553 -35.42 -18.62 -18.15
N ALA A 554 -35.44 -19.92 -18.48
CA ALA A 554 -34.48 -20.98 -18.19
C ALA A 554 -33.25 -20.98 -19.15
N PRO A 555 -32.14 -21.66 -18.81
CA PRO A 555 -30.89 -21.56 -19.57
C PRO A 555 -30.93 -22.40 -20.85
N THR A 556 -30.31 -21.89 -21.92
CA THR A 556 -30.08 -22.64 -23.16
C THR A 556 -28.57 -22.84 -23.36
N THR A 557 -28.16 -24.10 -23.46
CA THR A 557 -26.81 -24.57 -23.73
C THR A 557 -26.50 -24.50 -25.23
N THR A 558 -25.34 -23.94 -25.58
CA THR A 558 -24.72 -24.14 -26.90
C THR A 558 -23.24 -24.49 -26.71
N THR A 559 -22.90 -25.72 -27.06
CA THR A 559 -21.55 -26.28 -27.14
C THR A 559 -20.79 -25.73 -28.36
N THR A 560 -19.59 -25.20 -28.15
CA THR A 560 -18.55 -25.08 -29.18
C THR A 560 -17.21 -25.56 -28.62
N THR A 561 -16.55 -26.35 -29.44
CA THR A 561 -15.39 -27.21 -29.18
C THR A 561 -14.09 -26.39 -29.06
N ALA A 562 -13.28 -26.69 -28.04
CA ALA A 562 -12.01 -26.02 -27.76
C ALA A 562 -10.86 -26.48 -28.68
N SER A 563 -10.05 -25.52 -29.13
CA SER A 563 -8.66 -25.69 -29.55
C SER A 563 -7.77 -25.09 -28.45
N PRO A 564 -6.58 -25.62 -28.12
CA PRO A 564 -5.89 -25.30 -26.87
C PRO A 564 -5.27 -23.90 -26.96
N THR A 565 -5.82 -22.96 -26.19
CA THR A 565 -5.17 -21.67 -25.93
C THR A 565 -4.17 -21.88 -24.79
N THR A 566 -2.88 -21.76 -25.12
CA THR A 566 -1.78 -21.59 -24.17
C THR A 566 -2.14 -20.51 -23.15
N VAL A 567 -2.08 -20.88 -21.87
CA VAL A 567 -2.12 -19.93 -20.76
C VAL A 567 -0.89 -19.05 -20.88
N VAL A 568 -1.07 -17.80 -21.31
CA VAL A 568 -0.08 -16.75 -21.05
C VAL A 568 -0.44 -16.19 -19.69
N THR A 569 0.26 -16.67 -18.66
CA THR A 569 0.38 -15.94 -17.40
C THR A 569 1.04 -14.61 -17.74
N SER A 570 0.34 -13.49 -17.58
CA SER A 570 1.00 -12.20 -17.47
C SER A 570 1.90 -12.26 -16.24
N SER A 571 3.21 -12.41 -16.46
CA SER A 571 4.23 -12.35 -15.43
C SER A 571 4.17 -10.97 -14.77
N VAL A 572 3.69 -10.94 -13.53
CA VAL A 572 3.91 -9.81 -12.62
C VAL A 572 5.43 -9.61 -12.53
N ASN A 573 5.95 -8.40 -12.74
CA ASN A 573 7.36 -8.13 -12.47
C ASN A 573 7.61 -8.36 -10.97
N VAL A 574 8.30 -9.45 -10.64
CA VAL A 574 8.79 -9.74 -9.29
C VAL A 574 10.20 -9.15 -9.18
N ASP A 575 10.61 -8.63 -8.02
CA ASP A 575 12.03 -8.33 -7.83
C ASP A 575 12.78 -9.64 -7.60
N ASP A 576 13.88 -9.82 -8.32
CA ASP A 576 14.82 -10.91 -8.18
C ASP A 576 16.05 -10.43 -7.39
N TYR A 577 16.50 -11.24 -6.44
CA TYR A 577 17.48 -10.87 -5.42
C TYR A 577 18.68 -11.80 -5.47
N GLY A 578 19.88 -11.25 -5.43
CA GLY A 578 21.08 -12.07 -5.34
C GLY A 578 21.16 -12.79 -3.98
N VAL A 579 21.21 -14.13 -3.99
CA VAL A 579 21.23 -15.00 -2.80
C VAL A 579 22.61 -15.31 -2.21
N ALA A 580 23.69 -14.66 -2.65
CA ALA A 580 25.02 -14.80 -2.04
C ALA A 580 24.98 -14.38 -0.54
N PRO A 581 25.92 -14.86 0.29
CA PRO A 581 25.95 -14.48 1.69
C PRO A 581 25.96 -12.97 1.91
N THR A 582 25.35 -12.53 3.00
CA THR A 582 25.15 -11.09 3.30
C THR A 582 26.43 -10.26 3.37
N SER A 583 27.61 -10.88 3.51
CA SER A 583 28.90 -10.18 3.41
C SER A 583 29.11 -9.55 2.03
N TYR A 584 28.67 -10.23 0.96
CA TYR A 584 28.85 -9.80 -0.42
C TYR A 584 27.97 -8.58 -0.78
N ASP A 585 26.86 -8.39 -0.07
CA ASP A 585 25.92 -7.29 -0.31
C ASP A 585 26.34 -5.98 0.36
N GLN A 586 27.25 -6.00 1.34
CA GLN A 586 27.76 -4.77 2.00
C GLN A 586 26.65 -3.78 2.45
N GLY A 587 25.48 -4.30 2.84
CA GLY A 587 24.31 -3.51 3.25
C GLY A 587 23.43 -2.97 2.11
N SER A 588 23.73 -3.32 0.86
CA SER A 588 22.93 -2.99 -0.33
C SER A 588 22.84 -4.19 -1.27
N VAL A 589 21.81 -5.01 -1.06
CA VAL A 589 21.53 -6.24 -1.82
C VAL A 589 21.45 -5.93 -3.33
N ALA A 590 22.04 -6.81 -4.15
CA ALA A 590 21.82 -6.76 -5.59
C ALA A 590 20.40 -7.22 -5.91
N THR A 591 19.63 -6.35 -6.55
CA THR A 591 18.24 -6.64 -6.89
C THR A 591 17.95 -6.21 -8.32
N HIS A 592 17.16 -6.98 -9.05
CA HIS A 592 16.69 -6.68 -10.40
C HIS A 592 15.18 -6.77 -10.45
N THR A 593 14.53 -5.80 -11.08
CA THR A 593 13.12 -5.97 -11.40
C THR A 593 13.01 -6.89 -12.62
N THR A 594 12.46 -8.10 -12.41
CA THR A 594 12.35 -9.12 -13.45
C THR A 594 11.44 -8.66 -14.57
N GLY A 595 11.73 -9.08 -15.79
CA GLY A 595 10.98 -8.70 -16.97
C GLY A 595 11.26 -9.65 -18.12
N SER A 596 11.11 -9.17 -19.37
CA SER A 596 11.41 -10.00 -20.53
C SER A 596 12.90 -10.32 -20.67
N LEU A 597 13.77 -9.42 -20.19
CA LEU A 597 15.22 -9.60 -20.15
C LEU A 597 15.57 -10.49 -18.96
N LYS A 598 16.28 -11.60 -19.20
CA LYS A 598 16.63 -12.57 -18.16
C LYS A 598 17.93 -13.30 -18.46
N LEU A 599 18.59 -13.78 -17.42
CA LEU A 599 19.64 -14.78 -17.48
C LEU A 599 18.97 -16.13 -17.77
N GLY A 600 19.58 -16.93 -18.64
CA GLY A 600 19.05 -18.23 -19.03
C GLY A 600 17.59 -18.25 -19.53
N ALA A 601 16.83 -19.27 -19.12
CA ALA A 601 15.52 -19.60 -19.68
C ALA A 601 14.38 -19.37 -18.69
N GLU A 602 14.62 -19.47 -17.40
CA GLU A 602 13.65 -19.24 -16.34
C GLU A 602 14.19 -18.19 -15.39
N VAL A 603 13.33 -17.24 -15.00
CA VAL A 603 13.65 -16.44 -13.81
C VAL A 603 13.35 -17.34 -12.64
N THR A 604 14.31 -17.56 -11.75
CA THR A 604 14.05 -18.24 -10.48
C THR A 604 13.53 -17.17 -9.51
N PRO A 605 12.21 -16.99 -9.32
CA PRO A 605 11.73 -15.91 -8.49
C PRO A 605 11.91 -16.37 -7.05
N ASP A 606 12.94 -15.86 -6.39
CA ASP A 606 13.09 -16.04 -4.96
C ASP A 606 11.87 -15.43 -4.27
N HIS A 607 11.16 -16.27 -3.51
CA HIS A 607 9.75 -16.05 -3.18
C HIS A 607 9.54 -14.85 -2.23
N ALA A 608 8.62 -13.96 -2.61
CA ALA A 608 7.63 -13.27 -1.76
C ALA A 608 8.00 -13.04 -0.28
N SER A 609 8.96 -12.17 -0.01
CA SER A 609 9.26 -11.71 1.34
C SER A 609 8.70 -10.30 1.56
N THR A 610 7.68 -10.19 2.42
CA THR A 610 7.09 -8.96 2.98
C THR A 610 8.03 -8.24 3.95
N PHE A 611 9.34 -8.27 3.68
CA PHE A 611 10.40 -7.80 4.57
C PHE A 611 11.27 -6.77 3.85
N VAL A 612 11.12 -5.50 4.19
CA VAL A 612 12.08 -4.46 3.80
C VAL A 612 13.20 -4.45 4.85
N SER A 613 14.15 -5.38 4.71
CA SER A 613 15.42 -5.32 5.44
C SER A 613 16.55 -4.98 4.46
N PRO A 614 17.56 -4.17 4.84
CA PRO A 614 18.80 -4.03 4.06
C PRO A 614 19.62 -5.33 3.96
N THR A 615 19.17 -6.41 4.61
CA THR A 615 19.75 -7.76 4.54
C THR A 615 18.82 -8.68 3.74
N ASN A 616 19.33 -9.34 2.70
CA ASN A 616 18.57 -10.36 1.97
C ASN A 616 18.23 -11.54 2.93
N PRO A 617 16.94 -11.79 3.26
CA PRO A 617 16.55 -12.91 4.13
C PRO A 617 16.80 -14.28 3.48
N ASP A 618 16.91 -14.33 2.15
CA ASP A 618 17.17 -15.53 1.37
C ASP A 618 18.66 -15.70 1.03
N ALA A 619 19.52 -14.78 1.50
CA ALA A 619 20.96 -14.97 1.40
C ALA A 619 21.40 -16.27 2.07
N VAL A 620 22.09 -17.12 1.31
CA VAL A 620 22.64 -18.36 1.85
C VAL A 620 23.71 -18.05 2.89
N LYS A 621 23.88 -18.88 3.91
CA LYS A 621 24.99 -18.67 4.85
C LYS A 621 26.31 -18.96 4.17
N ASN A 622 27.39 -18.36 4.68
CA ASN A 622 28.73 -18.63 4.16
C ASN A 622 29.05 -20.14 4.16
N GLY A 623 29.34 -20.68 2.97
CA GLY A 623 29.61 -22.10 2.75
C GLY A 623 28.40 -22.95 2.36
N GLU A 624 27.19 -22.38 2.35
CA GLU A 624 25.99 -23.02 1.79
C GLU A 624 25.90 -22.78 0.26
N SER A 625 25.38 -23.74 -0.49
CA SER A 625 25.26 -23.61 -1.95
C SER A 625 24.14 -22.65 -2.33
N ALA A 626 24.45 -21.68 -3.19
CA ALA A 626 23.44 -20.95 -3.95
C ALA A 626 23.00 -21.82 -5.14
N THR A 627 21.69 -22.03 -5.30
CA THR A 627 21.08 -22.99 -6.24
C THR A 627 19.78 -22.45 -6.80
N GLY A 628 19.47 -22.76 -8.05
CA GLY A 628 18.22 -22.34 -8.70
C GLY A 628 18.51 -21.72 -10.06
N ASP A 629 19.62 -20.99 -10.13
CA ASP A 629 20.09 -20.19 -11.26
C ASP A 629 20.47 -21.01 -12.50
N ASP A 630 20.16 -20.46 -13.67
CA ASP A 630 20.23 -21.15 -14.95
C ASP A 630 21.01 -20.39 -16.05
N GLY A 631 21.42 -19.15 -15.80
CA GLY A 631 22.19 -18.32 -16.74
C GLY A 631 23.55 -18.89 -17.11
N THR A 632 24.19 -19.72 -16.27
CA THR A 632 25.38 -20.47 -16.67
C THR A 632 25.54 -21.79 -15.93
N LYS A 633 26.17 -22.77 -16.59
CA LYS A 633 26.56 -24.05 -15.99
C LYS A 633 28.04 -24.09 -15.57
N ALA A 634 28.77 -23.00 -15.79
CA ALA A 634 30.22 -22.94 -15.56
C ALA A 634 30.62 -23.20 -14.09
N PHE A 635 29.71 -22.94 -13.14
CA PHE A 635 29.96 -23.09 -11.71
C PHE A 635 29.39 -24.39 -11.11
N ALA A 636 28.74 -25.24 -11.90
CA ALA A 636 28.10 -26.47 -11.43
C ALA A 636 29.09 -27.59 -11.01
N ALA A 637 30.38 -27.42 -11.31
CA ALA A 637 31.47 -28.32 -10.93
C ALA A 637 32.72 -27.51 -10.58
N PRO A 638 33.72 -28.10 -9.88
CA PRO A 638 34.94 -27.38 -9.55
C PRO A 638 35.61 -26.75 -10.78
N VAL A 639 35.76 -25.42 -10.75
CA VAL A 639 36.27 -24.60 -11.83
C VAL A 639 37.78 -24.85 -12.00
N ALA A 640 38.17 -25.36 -13.16
CA ALA A 640 39.58 -25.55 -13.50
C ALA A 640 40.16 -24.25 -14.08
N LEU A 641 40.96 -23.54 -13.27
CA LEU A 641 41.64 -22.34 -13.72
C LEU A 641 42.96 -22.68 -14.44
N GLY A 642 43.30 -21.86 -15.44
CA GLY A 642 44.60 -21.92 -16.11
C GLY A 642 45.77 -21.43 -15.23
N LYS A 643 46.91 -21.15 -15.86
CA LYS A 643 48.05 -20.54 -15.14
C LYS A 643 47.71 -19.08 -14.77
N PRO A 644 48.29 -18.52 -13.69
CA PRO A 644 48.18 -17.10 -13.40
C PRO A 644 48.45 -16.21 -14.63
N GLY A 645 47.58 -15.24 -14.88
CA GLY A 645 47.62 -14.35 -16.05
C GLY A 645 47.03 -14.93 -17.34
N SER A 646 46.61 -16.20 -17.37
CA SER A 646 45.83 -16.74 -18.50
C SER A 646 44.36 -16.32 -18.42
N GLU A 647 43.65 -16.34 -19.54
CA GLU A 647 42.22 -16.02 -19.59
C GLU A 647 41.39 -17.20 -19.05
N TYR A 648 40.50 -16.92 -18.11
CA TYR A 648 39.35 -17.77 -17.76
C TYR A 648 38.09 -17.10 -18.31
N SER A 649 37.24 -17.85 -19.01
CA SER A 649 36.03 -17.28 -19.59
C SER A 649 34.84 -18.21 -19.45
N ILE A 650 33.66 -17.63 -19.25
CA ILE A 650 32.39 -18.34 -19.25
C ILE A 650 31.48 -17.79 -20.35
N GLU A 651 30.56 -18.63 -20.78
CA GLU A 651 29.42 -18.23 -21.60
C GLU A 651 28.18 -18.16 -20.70
N VAL A 652 27.45 -17.05 -20.82
CA VAL A 652 26.23 -16.76 -20.07
C VAL A 652 25.08 -16.75 -21.07
N ALA A 653 24.06 -17.56 -20.83
CA ALA A 653 22.82 -17.55 -21.59
C ALA A 653 21.99 -16.31 -21.20
N VAL A 654 21.42 -15.64 -22.20
CA VAL A 654 20.58 -14.45 -22.02
C VAL A 654 19.34 -14.55 -22.90
N THR A 655 18.20 -14.11 -22.39
CA THR A 655 16.93 -14.12 -23.12
C THR A 655 16.28 -12.75 -23.08
N GLY A 656 15.55 -12.40 -24.14
CA GLY A 656 14.74 -11.17 -24.20
C GLY A 656 15.53 -9.87 -24.35
N VAL A 657 16.71 -9.94 -24.97
CA VAL A 657 17.55 -8.79 -25.29
C VAL A 657 16.96 -8.02 -26.47
N THR A 658 16.12 -7.02 -26.20
CA THR A 658 15.42 -6.20 -27.21
C THR A 658 16.11 -4.87 -27.52
N ALA A 659 17.01 -4.43 -26.64
CA ALA A 659 17.89 -3.27 -26.77
C ALA A 659 19.31 -3.64 -26.32
N GLN A 660 20.30 -2.76 -26.49
CA GLN A 660 21.64 -3.02 -25.93
C GLN A 660 21.54 -3.18 -24.41
N ALA A 661 22.01 -4.32 -23.90
CA ALA A 661 22.06 -4.63 -22.48
C ALA A 661 23.52 -4.70 -21.99
N TYR A 662 23.68 -4.65 -20.68
CA TYR A 662 24.94 -4.75 -19.96
C TYR A 662 24.90 -6.00 -19.10
N LEU A 663 25.95 -6.80 -19.19
CA LEU A 663 26.16 -8.01 -18.41
C LEU A 663 27.46 -7.85 -17.64
N CYS A 664 27.42 -7.97 -16.31
CA CYS A 664 28.61 -7.95 -15.47
C CYS A 664 28.58 -9.11 -14.48
N SER A 665 29.76 -9.63 -14.14
CA SER A 665 29.90 -10.68 -13.15
C SER A 665 31.15 -10.49 -12.30
N TRP A 666 31.06 -10.96 -11.05
CA TRP A 666 32.15 -10.99 -10.08
C TRP A 666 32.41 -12.41 -9.63
N ILE A 667 33.67 -12.77 -9.40
CA ILE A 667 34.08 -14.04 -8.79
C ILE A 667 35.04 -13.70 -7.66
N ASP A 668 34.69 -13.99 -6.41
CA ASP A 668 35.58 -13.76 -5.25
C ASP A 668 36.72 -14.80 -5.27
N PHE A 669 37.79 -14.45 -5.99
CA PHE A 669 38.94 -15.32 -6.19
C PHE A 669 39.80 -15.38 -4.93
N ASP A 670 39.85 -14.33 -4.12
CA ASP A 670 40.71 -14.29 -2.93
C ASP A 670 40.02 -14.87 -1.67
N GLY A 671 38.71 -15.08 -1.72
CA GLY A 671 37.88 -15.69 -0.67
C GLY A 671 37.64 -14.75 0.51
N ASN A 672 37.70 -13.44 0.30
CA ASN A 672 37.53 -12.45 1.37
C ASN A 672 36.06 -12.18 1.74
N GLY A 673 35.11 -12.73 0.97
CA GLY A 673 33.68 -12.59 1.20
C GLY A 673 33.06 -11.30 0.63
N LEU A 674 33.75 -10.61 -0.28
CA LEU A 674 33.36 -9.34 -0.90
C LEU A 674 33.57 -9.40 -2.43
N PHE A 675 32.87 -8.53 -3.15
CA PHE A 675 33.09 -8.28 -4.58
C PHE A 675 33.76 -6.91 -4.81
N ASP A 676 34.87 -6.66 -4.11
CA ASP A 676 35.52 -5.35 -4.02
C ASP A 676 36.74 -5.18 -4.93
N ASN A 677 37.32 -6.29 -5.40
CA ASN A 677 38.52 -6.27 -6.23
C ASN A 677 38.16 -6.10 -7.73
N PRO A 678 38.64 -5.04 -8.42
CA PRO A 678 38.36 -4.85 -9.84
C PRO A 678 38.84 -5.98 -10.76
N ALA A 679 39.82 -6.79 -10.33
CA ALA A 679 40.30 -7.96 -11.08
C ALA A 679 39.30 -9.14 -11.05
N GLU A 680 38.34 -9.10 -10.14
CA GLU A 680 37.28 -10.10 -10.00
C GLU A 680 36.08 -9.81 -10.88
N ARG A 681 36.01 -8.63 -11.49
CA ARG A 681 34.90 -8.20 -12.34
C ARG A 681 35.19 -8.42 -13.83
N ALA A 682 34.24 -9.00 -14.54
CA ALA A 682 34.18 -8.98 -16.00
C ALA A 682 32.84 -8.40 -16.44
N CYS A 683 32.85 -7.60 -17.51
CA CYS A 683 31.64 -7.03 -18.10
C CYS A 683 31.66 -7.15 -19.61
N ALA A 684 30.48 -7.27 -20.21
CA ALA A 684 30.25 -7.26 -21.65
C ALA A 684 28.97 -6.47 -21.98
N THR A 685 28.93 -5.91 -23.18
CA THR A 685 27.69 -5.41 -23.79
C THR A 685 27.04 -6.54 -24.57
N VAL A 686 25.72 -6.68 -24.44
CA VAL A 686 24.91 -7.68 -25.12
C VAL A 686 24.05 -6.95 -26.16
N ASN A 687 24.15 -7.32 -27.43
CA ASN A 687 23.43 -6.64 -28.50
C ASN A 687 21.99 -7.17 -28.63
N PRO A 688 21.05 -6.36 -29.17
CA PRO A 688 19.70 -6.82 -29.44
C PRO A 688 19.69 -8.12 -30.26
N GLY A 689 18.98 -9.14 -29.79
CA GLY A 689 18.87 -10.45 -30.42
C GLY A 689 19.96 -11.47 -30.07
N ASP A 690 20.99 -11.08 -29.30
CA ASP A 690 21.97 -12.03 -28.77
C ASP A 690 21.28 -13.00 -27.78
N THR A 691 21.71 -14.26 -27.81
CA THR A 691 21.19 -15.32 -26.91
C THR A 691 22.25 -15.82 -25.93
N THR A 692 23.50 -15.43 -26.12
CA THR A 692 24.60 -15.67 -25.18
C THR A 692 25.56 -14.48 -25.18
N ALA A 693 26.30 -14.32 -24.09
CA ALA A 693 27.39 -13.35 -23.97
C ALA A 693 28.59 -13.97 -23.23
N LYS A 694 29.80 -13.61 -23.66
CA LYS A 694 31.06 -14.11 -23.08
C LYS A 694 31.58 -13.13 -22.03
N LEU A 695 31.89 -13.64 -20.84
CA LEU A 695 32.62 -12.92 -19.80
C LEU A 695 34.01 -13.56 -19.62
N ALA A 696 35.03 -12.73 -19.43
CA ALA A 696 36.41 -13.18 -19.37
C ALA A 696 37.21 -12.43 -18.29
N TRP A 697 37.97 -13.18 -17.50
CA TRP A 697 38.84 -12.71 -16.43
C TRP A 697 40.28 -13.15 -16.68
N ALA A 698 41.24 -12.38 -16.19
CA ALA A 698 42.60 -12.88 -16.04
C ALA A 698 42.70 -13.70 -14.75
N VAL A 699 43.18 -14.95 -14.83
CA VAL A 699 43.35 -15.82 -13.66
C VAL A 699 44.32 -15.16 -12.67
N PRO A 700 43.92 -14.88 -11.42
CA PRO A 700 44.79 -14.25 -10.43
C PRO A 700 45.99 -15.12 -10.03
N THR A 701 47.02 -14.50 -9.43
CA THR A 701 48.20 -15.21 -8.89
C THR A 701 47.91 -16.00 -7.62
N THR A 702 46.87 -15.59 -6.88
CA THR A 702 46.40 -16.22 -5.66
C THR A 702 44.91 -16.47 -5.81
N VAL A 703 44.49 -17.71 -5.59
CA VAL A 703 43.09 -18.13 -5.62
C VAL A 703 42.80 -18.90 -4.34
N THR A 704 41.65 -18.65 -3.72
CA THR A 704 41.20 -19.34 -2.52
C THR A 704 41.14 -20.85 -2.73
N THR A 705 41.38 -21.59 -1.65
CA THR A 705 41.30 -23.06 -1.64
C THR A 705 39.99 -23.57 -1.03
N GLY A 706 39.16 -22.66 -0.51
CA GLY A 706 37.82 -22.93 0.02
C GLY A 706 36.71 -22.60 -0.97
N PRO A 707 35.46 -22.96 -0.67
CA PRO A 707 34.30 -22.50 -1.44
C PRO A 707 34.16 -20.97 -1.35
N THR A 708 33.67 -20.37 -2.43
CA THR A 708 33.43 -18.93 -2.58
C THR A 708 32.18 -18.71 -3.44
N TYR A 709 31.88 -17.46 -3.82
CA TYR A 709 30.69 -17.11 -4.61
C TYR A 709 31.04 -16.30 -5.86
N ALA A 710 30.15 -16.37 -6.84
CA ALA A 710 30.14 -15.51 -8.01
C ALA A 710 28.76 -14.91 -8.21
N ARG A 711 28.69 -13.67 -8.69
CA ARG A 711 27.45 -12.96 -9.00
C ARG A 711 27.40 -12.63 -10.47
N VAL A 712 26.25 -12.76 -11.12
CA VAL A 712 26.00 -12.37 -12.51
C VAL A 712 24.81 -11.41 -12.54
N ARG A 713 24.95 -10.27 -13.21
CA ARG A 713 23.91 -9.23 -13.31
C ARG A 713 23.70 -8.82 -14.75
N LEU A 714 22.47 -8.89 -15.22
CA LEU A 714 22.05 -8.48 -16.56
C LEU A 714 21.00 -7.36 -16.48
N SER A 715 21.14 -6.28 -17.24
CA SER A 715 20.13 -5.21 -17.32
C SER A 715 20.30 -4.38 -18.58
N PHE A 716 19.26 -3.64 -19.00
CA PHE A 716 19.43 -2.55 -19.97
C PHE A 716 20.13 -1.32 -19.37
N ASP A 717 20.26 -1.26 -18.05
CA ASP A 717 20.97 -0.19 -17.34
C ASP A 717 22.43 -0.57 -17.05
N SER A 718 23.35 0.31 -17.42
CA SER A 718 24.78 0.21 -17.10
C SER A 718 25.11 0.18 -15.60
N ALA A 719 24.15 0.52 -14.72
CA ALA A 719 24.26 0.40 -13.27
C ALA A 719 24.60 -1.02 -12.79
N VAL A 720 24.37 -2.06 -13.61
CA VAL A 720 24.85 -3.43 -13.35
C VAL A 720 26.37 -3.56 -13.31
N ASN A 721 27.15 -2.51 -13.56
CA ASN A 721 28.59 -2.49 -13.31
C ASN A 721 28.96 -2.42 -11.80
N SER A 722 27.96 -2.40 -10.92
CA SER A 722 28.10 -2.54 -9.47
C SER A 722 27.60 -3.92 -9.01
N PRO A 723 28.31 -4.62 -8.08
CA PRO A 723 27.81 -5.86 -7.50
C PRO A 723 26.67 -5.64 -6.51
N LEU A 724 26.35 -4.38 -6.19
CA LEU A 724 25.42 -3.94 -5.16
C LEU A 724 24.25 -3.15 -5.74
N GLY A 725 23.16 -3.06 -4.98
CA GLY A 725 22.03 -2.16 -5.22
C GLY A 725 21.06 -2.62 -6.29
N LYS A 726 19.88 -1.99 -6.34
CA LYS A 726 18.78 -2.34 -7.24
C LYS A 726 18.95 -1.73 -8.64
N VAL A 727 18.63 -2.48 -9.69
CA VAL A 727 18.52 -2.00 -11.07
C VAL A 727 17.16 -2.35 -11.67
N GLY A 728 16.64 -1.50 -12.55
CA GLY A 728 15.23 -1.52 -12.96
C GLY A 728 14.82 -2.56 -14.01
N SER A 729 15.73 -3.44 -14.45
CA SER A 729 15.43 -4.49 -15.44
C SER A 729 16.41 -5.65 -15.35
N GLY A 730 16.01 -6.80 -15.87
CA GLY A 730 16.87 -7.96 -16.03
C GLY A 730 16.84 -8.87 -14.81
N GLU A 731 17.97 -9.51 -14.51
CA GLU A 731 18.08 -10.56 -13.49
C GLU A 731 19.46 -10.55 -12.84
N VAL A 732 19.53 -10.99 -11.59
CA VAL A 732 20.74 -11.27 -10.80
C VAL A 732 20.75 -12.74 -10.38
N GLU A 733 21.85 -13.41 -10.64
CA GLU A 733 22.07 -14.80 -10.22
C GLU A 733 23.36 -14.89 -9.40
N ASP A 734 23.35 -15.71 -8.35
CA ASP A 734 24.48 -15.98 -7.47
C ASP A 734 24.83 -17.47 -7.43
N TYR A 735 26.10 -17.77 -7.66
CA TYR A 735 26.60 -19.13 -7.81
C TYR A 735 27.60 -19.47 -6.72
N SER A 736 27.47 -20.66 -6.13
CA SER A 736 28.55 -21.23 -5.32
C SER A 736 29.68 -21.74 -6.22
N VAL A 737 30.91 -21.33 -5.92
CA VAL A 737 32.10 -21.65 -6.72
C VAL A 737 33.10 -22.42 -5.87
N THR A 738 33.62 -23.50 -6.44
CA THR A 738 34.81 -24.18 -5.92
C THR A 738 35.83 -24.25 -7.03
N PHE A 739 37.11 -24.07 -6.71
CA PHE A 739 38.17 -24.21 -7.69
C PHE A 739 38.73 -25.63 -7.65
N ALA A 740 38.93 -26.23 -8.82
CA ALA A 740 39.61 -27.50 -8.90
C ALA A 740 41.03 -27.31 -8.33
N ASN A 741 41.37 -28.08 -7.31
CA ASN A 741 42.74 -28.11 -6.82
C ASN A 741 43.63 -28.42 -8.02
N ASN A 742 44.51 -27.47 -8.37
CA ASN A 742 45.63 -27.75 -9.25
C ASN A 742 46.42 -28.87 -8.58
N SER A 743 46.11 -30.11 -8.95
CA SER A 743 46.96 -31.25 -8.71
C SER A 743 48.30 -30.79 -9.24
N LYS A 744 49.23 -30.50 -8.33
CA LYS A 744 50.58 -30.08 -8.67
C LYS A 744 51.06 -31.04 -9.73
N SER A 745 51.11 -30.58 -10.97
CA SER A 745 51.90 -31.22 -11.99
C SER A 745 53.32 -31.12 -11.46
N ASN A 746 53.80 -32.22 -10.87
CA ASN A 746 55.18 -32.40 -10.48
C ASN A 746 56.01 -32.46 -11.77
N SER A 747 56.20 -31.31 -12.41
CA SER A 747 57.25 -31.08 -13.38
C SER A 747 58.45 -30.47 -12.68
N ARG A 748 58.98 -31.20 -11.69
CA ARG A 748 60.40 -31.13 -11.35
C ARG A 748 60.82 -32.49 -10.82
N MET A 749 61.38 -33.30 -11.72
CA MET A 749 62.30 -34.36 -11.36
C MET A 749 63.31 -33.82 -10.33
N PRO A 750 63.45 -34.40 -9.13
CA PRO A 750 64.69 -34.34 -8.40
C PRO A 750 65.63 -35.34 -9.07
N THR A 751 66.64 -34.83 -9.77
CA THR A 751 67.80 -35.67 -10.07
C THR A 751 68.50 -36.01 -8.75
N THR A 752 68.49 -37.31 -8.46
CA THR A 752 69.41 -38.08 -7.60
C THR A 752 69.48 -37.73 -6.11
N GLY A 753 68.96 -38.64 -5.27
CA GLY A 753 69.21 -38.65 -3.83
C GLY A 753 68.49 -39.76 -3.05
N LYS A 754 68.87 -41.03 -3.29
CA LYS A 754 68.75 -42.24 -2.44
C LYS A 754 67.50 -42.45 -1.54
N SER A 755 66.72 -43.45 -1.97
CA SER A 755 66.15 -44.58 -1.21
C SER A 755 65.65 -44.38 0.23
N SER A 756 64.34 -44.60 0.44
CA SER A 756 63.87 -45.89 0.97
C SER A 756 62.33 -46.03 0.84
N GLY A 757 61.88 -47.19 0.35
CA GLY A 757 60.57 -47.78 0.74
C GLY A 757 59.27 -47.23 0.14
N THR A 758 59.09 -47.40 -1.17
CA THR A 758 57.87 -47.69 -1.95
C THR A 758 56.63 -48.22 -1.17
N PRO A 759 55.38 -48.12 -1.69
CA PRO A 759 54.65 -46.93 -2.12
C PRO A 759 53.15 -46.92 -1.68
N ALA A 760 52.48 -45.81 -1.92
CA ALA A 760 51.02 -45.74 -2.06
C ALA A 760 50.53 -46.51 -3.31
N ILE A 761 49.30 -47.04 -3.27
CA ILE A 761 48.46 -47.21 -4.47
C ILE A 761 47.08 -46.64 -4.17
N VAL A 762 46.79 -45.53 -4.84
CA VAL A 762 45.44 -45.06 -5.17
C VAL A 762 45.05 -45.74 -6.49
N ALA A 763 43.81 -46.22 -6.59
CA ALA A 763 42.90 -46.02 -7.73
C ALA A 763 42.02 -47.24 -8.06
N LEU A 764 40.70 -46.99 -7.98
CA LEU A 764 39.67 -47.31 -8.96
C LEU A 764 39.33 -48.80 -9.24
N TYR A 765 38.05 -49.16 -9.09
CA TYR A 765 37.17 -49.57 -10.21
C TYR A 765 35.79 -50.00 -9.71
N ILE A 766 34.76 -49.54 -10.43
CA ILE A 766 33.38 -50.02 -10.35
C ILE A 766 33.34 -51.47 -10.87
N LEU A 767 32.74 -52.41 -10.12
CA LEU A 767 32.11 -53.61 -10.70
C LEU A 767 31.09 -54.26 -9.75
N VAL A 768 30.07 -54.85 -10.38
CA VAL A 768 28.84 -55.47 -9.88
C VAL A 768 29.08 -56.87 -9.24
N ILE A 769 28.12 -57.31 -8.42
CA ILE A 769 27.75 -58.69 -7.98
C ILE A 769 28.47 -59.26 -6.75
N GLY A 770 27.69 -59.76 -5.76
CA GLY A 770 28.21 -60.75 -4.80
C GLY A 770 27.38 -60.98 -3.53
N LEU A 771 26.54 -62.01 -3.56
CA LEU A 771 25.84 -62.64 -2.43
C LEU A 771 26.79 -63.22 -1.34
N PHE A 772 26.23 -63.42 -0.12
CA PHE A 772 26.70 -64.28 0.99
C PHE A 772 27.97 -63.76 1.73
N VAL A 773 28.06 -63.70 3.08
CA VAL A 773 27.86 -64.78 4.06
C VAL A 773 27.61 -64.22 5.48
N LEU A 774 26.61 -64.83 6.13
CA LEU A 774 26.31 -64.87 7.55
C LEU A 774 27.51 -65.20 8.47
N GLY A 775 27.47 -64.62 9.67
CA GLY A 775 27.28 -65.47 10.85
C GLY A 775 28.40 -65.50 11.89
N ARG A 776 28.12 -64.91 13.06
CA ARG A 776 27.80 -65.63 14.32
C ARG A 776 28.00 -64.67 15.51
N ARG A 777 26.93 -64.47 16.27
CA ARG A 777 26.83 -64.94 17.66
C ARG A 777 25.40 -64.74 18.19
N ARG A 778 24.72 -65.88 18.42
CA ARG A 778 23.69 -66.05 19.44
C ARG A 778 24.35 -65.91 20.82
N THR A 779 23.67 -65.35 21.83
CA THR A 779 22.98 -66.08 22.93
C THR A 779 22.58 -65.16 24.09
N LEU A 780 21.32 -65.31 24.54
CA LEU A 780 20.82 -65.34 25.93
C LEU A 780 21.12 -64.16 26.88
N ARG A 781 20.13 -63.29 27.13
CA ARG A 781 19.23 -63.37 28.30
C ARG A 781 18.05 -62.42 28.13
#